data_AF-A0A1F3PW54-F1
#
_entry.id   AF-A0A1F3PW54-F1
#
_cell.length_a   1.000
_cell.length_b   1.000
_cell.length_c   1.000
_cell.angle_alpha   90.00
_cell.angle_beta   90.00
_cell.angle_gamma   90.00
#
_symmetry.space_group_name_H-M   'P 1'
#
loop_
_entity.id
_entity.type
_entity.pdbx_description
1 polymer ?
#
loop_
_entity_poly.entity_id
_entity_poly.type
_entity_poly.pdbx_seq_one_letter_code
_entity_poly.pdbx_strand_id
1 'polypeptide(L)'
;MKKFFRRFLIVLLVLVILAGGFVAWLYFSPGGERNAFSVIPDDAIFIIETSNLTDGWEELTESNFWKNLTRTEFFADVNEDAKMLDDQIKDSETMAALLSGRQLLISAHMIPGKEDYDFLFVIDVEKAEKLTFLVDLLQTFDKSIEQDKYKECDLIYMIDGKDTTYIGLIDNLLVATFSKTLLAKAIDQKDDNFWEKNEFFTQVKSDISDEEVFNLYLNYSQIDNYMSCFMEEESDLMNDLSQSLYFSAFNMSLNDKYLKLQGYTNWSDEYSSYIKVLGHCSPGKMRAYEILSENTALYLALCFDSFETFKKGIEEEFKSDPSNKEDLRMVEKVEKFLKISFREDFFSWIGNEIAFVKLKPKSNSKEYDVIAAIHAADINKAKEGLGHIMRQIKRRTPGKFKEFNHKGYDIYYMEINGFFKLFLGKLFRKLDKPYFTYIEDYVVFANTPSIIMEIVDDYLVGKTLVHNEDFMAFRDRFDSKTNITVFVQMAQIYQHLFYYTDVESREGIKKNKEVIMSFTHLGFQMVSDGERFENLIYADHGAGTYNLEDLDKIEASADQTFNGDFEQLKFKVVISPEPENPDGPFKLYFDEEETQIKAEGMLKNGKPHGLCRSYYESGNISSSVNYDEGVVNGSATFYYDNETRTIKAKVDFEEDQIIDVYYEFYENGSRKAKINYDDGLPDGRAEYYYDSGNLMIIGKFDKGKKKGKWKFYTESGQLYDKQKNH
;
A
#
# COMPACT_ATOMS: atom_id res chain seq x y z
N MET A 1 -5.69 -12.60 -0.71
CA MET A 1 -5.85 -13.35 -1.98
C MET A 1 -5.74 -14.88 -1.86
N LYS A 2 -4.72 -15.52 -1.25
CA LYS A 2 -4.67 -17.00 -1.13
C LYS A 2 -5.90 -17.61 -0.46
N LYS A 3 -6.37 -17.02 0.66
CA LYS A 3 -7.63 -17.41 1.31
C LYS A 3 -8.80 -17.35 0.32
N PHE A 4 -8.93 -16.26 -0.43
CA PHE A 4 -10.01 -16.06 -1.42
C PHE A 4 -10.02 -17.16 -2.47
N PHE A 5 -8.92 -17.38 -3.18
CA PHE A 5 -8.92 -18.32 -4.30
C PHE A 5 -9.10 -19.76 -3.85
N ARG A 6 -8.44 -20.20 -2.77
CA ARG A 6 -8.66 -21.55 -2.23
C ARG A 6 -10.13 -21.76 -1.85
N ARG A 7 -10.75 -20.76 -1.23
CA ARG A 7 -12.16 -20.77 -0.84
C ARG A 7 -13.11 -20.78 -2.05
N PHE A 8 -12.82 -19.97 -3.06
CA PHE A 8 -13.55 -19.94 -4.32
C PHE A 8 -13.49 -21.29 -5.05
N LEU A 9 -12.31 -21.89 -5.13
CA LEU A 9 -12.12 -23.21 -5.73
C LEU A 9 -12.86 -24.31 -4.97
N ILE A 10 -12.88 -24.26 -3.63
CA ILE A 10 -13.72 -25.17 -2.83
C ILE A 10 -15.19 -24.99 -3.17
N VAL A 11 -15.70 -23.76 -3.28
CA VAL A 11 -17.10 -23.51 -3.67
C VAL A 11 -17.39 -24.04 -5.07
N LEU A 12 -16.47 -23.84 -6.01
CA LEU A 12 -16.61 -24.30 -7.38
C LEU A 12 -16.53 -25.84 -7.48
N LEU A 13 -15.69 -26.48 -6.66
CA LEU A 13 -15.64 -27.94 -6.50
C LEU A 13 -16.94 -28.48 -5.90
N VAL A 14 -17.53 -27.75 -4.95
CA VAL A 14 -18.83 -28.11 -4.39
C VAL A 14 -19.88 -28.08 -5.47
N LEU A 15 -19.94 -27.03 -6.31
CA LEU A 15 -20.83 -26.98 -7.47
C LEU A 15 -20.59 -28.17 -8.41
N VAL A 16 -19.34 -28.54 -8.62
CA VAL A 16 -18.98 -29.74 -9.42
C VAL A 16 -19.59 -31.00 -8.82
N ILE A 17 -19.50 -31.13 -7.51
CA ILE A 17 -20.17 -32.22 -6.80
C ILE A 17 -21.69 -32.11 -6.99
N LEU A 18 -22.31 -30.93 -6.76
CA LEU A 18 -23.76 -30.71 -6.86
C LEU A 18 -24.32 -31.08 -8.24
N ALA A 19 -23.62 -30.70 -9.31
CA ALA A 19 -24.00 -30.94 -10.69
C ALA A 19 -23.98 -32.44 -11.07
N GLY A 20 -23.08 -33.24 -10.49
CA GLY A 20 -23.04 -34.69 -10.67
C GLY A 20 -24.34 -35.40 -10.21
N GLY A 21 -25.05 -34.83 -9.24
CA GLY A 21 -26.35 -35.33 -8.75
C GLY A 21 -27.57 -34.65 -9.39
N PHE A 22 -27.39 -33.46 -9.97
CA PHE A 22 -28.44 -32.60 -10.52
C PHE A 22 -29.14 -33.17 -11.76
N VAL A 23 -28.44 -33.95 -12.59
CA VAL A 23 -29.02 -34.61 -13.79
C VAL A 23 -30.17 -35.56 -13.44
N ALA A 24 -30.13 -36.16 -12.26
CA ALA A 24 -31.16 -37.11 -11.84
C ALA A 24 -32.48 -36.44 -11.44
N TRP A 25 -32.49 -35.12 -11.18
CA TRP A 25 -33.62 -34.43 -10.55
C TRP A 25 -34.26 -33.32 -11.39
N LEU A 26 -33.70 -32.95 -12.54
CA LEU A 26 -34.14 -31.87 -13.47
C LEU A 26 -35.61 -31.91 -13.97
N TYR A 27 -36.49 -32.74 -13.40
CA TYR A 27 -37.89 -32.88 -13.77
C TYR A 27 -38.93 -32.31 -12.79
N PHE A 28 -38.59 -31.71 -11.63
CA PHE A 28 -39.63 -31.31 -10.66
C PHE A 28 -39.52 -29.91 -10.03
N SER A 29 -40.53 -29.10 -10.41
CA SER A 29 -41.22 -28.01 -9.70
C SER A 29 -40.72 -26.55 -9.85
N PRO A 30 -41.65 -25.59 -10.05
CA PRO A 30 -41.36 -24.16 -10.09
C PRO A 30 -41.20 -23.60 -8.66
N GLY A 31 -40.00 -23.12 -8.34
CA GLY A 31 -39.72 -22.35 -7.13
C GLY A 31 -39.83 -20.84 -7.35
N GLY A 32 -39.76 -20.08 -6.25
CA GLY A 32 -39.72 -18.61 -6.31
C GLY A 32 -38.38 -18.11 -6.88
N GLU A 33 -38.44 -17.03 -7.66
CA GLU A 33 -37.26 -16.38 -8.25
C GLU A 33 -36.90 -15.15 -7.39
N ARG A 34 -35.73 -15.20 -6.76
CA ARG A 34 -35.18 -14.16 -5.89
C ARG A 34 -33.91 -13.60 -6.50
N ASN A 35 -33.75 -12.28 -6.42
CA ASN A 35 -32.54 -11.60 -6.85
C ASN A 35 -31.36 -11.95 -5.92
N ALA A 36 -30.21 -12.28 -6.50
CA ALA A 36 -29.00 -12.62 -5.76
C ALA A 36 -28.54 -11.54 -4.76
N PHE A 37 -28.78 -10.24 -5.05
CA PHE A 37 -28.43 -9.15 -4.15
C PHE A 37 -29.24 -9.14 -2.85
N SER A 38 -30.43 -9.75 -2.82
CA SER A 38 -31.29 -9.72 -1.62
C SER A 38 -30.68 -10.45 -0.42
N VAL A 39 -29.79 -11.42 -0.65
CA VAL A 39 -29.14 -12.21 0.42
C VAL A 39 -27.73 -11.71 0.75
N ILE A 40 -27.21 -10.69 0.05
CA ILE A 40 -25.92 -10.08 0.36
C ILE A 40 -26.09 -9.15 1.56
N PRO A 41 -25.44 -9.41 2.71
CA PRO A 41 -25.53 -8.52 3.87
C PRO A 41 -25.14 -7.07 3.54
N ASP A 42 -25.78 -6.11 4.21
CA ASP A 42 -25.57 -4.67 4.01
C ASP A 42 -24.15 -4.16 4.35
N ASP A 43 -23.41 -4.92 5.15
CA ASP A 43 -22.02 -4.68 5.51
C ASP A 43 -20.99 -5.24 4.51
N ALA A 44 -21.39 -5.56 3.28
CA ALA A 44 -20.46 -5.95 2.23
C ALA A 44 -19.46 -4.80 1.97
N ILE A 45 -18.17 -5.12 2.01
CA ILE A 45 -17.04 -4.23 1.71
C ILE A 45 -17.01 -3.95 0.20
N PHE A 46 -17.06 -5.05 -0.57
CA PHE A 46 -17.19 -5.02 -2.01
C PHE A 46 -17.97 -6.25 -2.49
N ILE A 47 -18.56 -6.14 -3.68
CA ILE A 47 -19.27 -7.21 -4.38
C ILE A 47 -18.69 -7.32 -5.79
N ILE A 48 -18.25 -8.51 -6.17
CA ILE A 48 -17.90 -8.86 -7.55
C ILE A 48 -19.09 -9.61 -8.13
N GLU A 49 -19.61 -9.14 -9.25
CA GLU A 49 -20.69 -9.78 -9.99
C GLU A 49 -20.17 -10.25 -11.34
N THR A 50 -20.53 -11.46 -11.73
CA THR A 50 -20.48 -11.90 -13.12
C THR A 50 -21.84 -12.44 -13.52
N SER A 51 -22.34 -12.01 -14.67
CA SER A 51 -23.60 -12.50 -15.25
C SER A 51 -23.45 -13.87 -15.90
N ASN A 52 -22.21 -14.28 -16.20
CA ASN A 52 -21.89 -15.58 -16.76
C ASN A 52 -20.65 -16.18 -16.11
N LEU A 53 -20.88 -17.08 -15.15
CA LEU A 53 -19.84 -17.77 -14.40
C LEU A 53 -18.80 -18.49 -15.27
N THR A 54 -19.21 -19.14 -16.38
CA THR A 54 -18.25 -19.86 -17.24
C THR A 54 -17.33 -18.90 -17.97
N ASP A 55 -17.90 -17.86 -18.56
CA ASP A 55 -17.13 -16.87 -19.33
C ASP A 55 -16.20 -16.08 -18.40
N GLY A 56 -16.67 -15.72 -17.21
CA GLY A 56 -15.85 -15.09 -16.18
C GLY A 56 -14.69 -15.96 -15.72
N TRP A 57 -14.92 -17.26 -15.54
CA TRP A 57 -13.86 -18.18 -15.16
C TRP A 57 -12.81 -18.36 -16.28
N GLU A 58 -13.26 -18.49 -17.53
CA GLU A 58 -12.38 -18.60 -18.69
C GLU A 58 -11.54 -17.32 -18.86
N GLU A 59 -12.15 -16.14 -18.87
CA GLU A 59 -11.43 -14.86 -19.01
C GLU A 59 -10.40 -14.66 -17.90
N LEU A 60 -10.76 -14.96 -16.65
CA LEU A 60 -9.84 -14.85 -15.52
C LEU A 60 -8.66 -15.80 -15.70
N THR A 61 -8.90 -17.11 -15.93
CA THR A 61 -7.85 -18.14 -15.96
C THR A 61 -6.95 -18.05 -17.18
N GLU A 62 -7.47 -17.58 -18.32
CA GLU A 62 -6.68 -17.40 -19.54
C GLU A 62 -5.80 -16.14 -19.51
N SER A 63 -6.13 -15.17 -18.67
CA SER A 63 -5.40 -13.91 -18.57
C SER A 63 -3.93 -14.09 -18.16
N ASN A 64 -3.02 -13.31 -18.75
CA ASN A 64 -1.64 -13.26 -18.25
C ASN A 64 -1.56 -12.72 -16.81
N PHE A 65 -2.56 -11.95 -16.35
CA PHE A 65 -2.68 -11.54 -14.95
C PHE A 65 -2.74 -12.78 -14.04
N TRP A 66 -3.62 -13.73 -14.33
CA TRP A 66 -3.70 -15.00 -13.60
C TRP A 66 -2.43 -15.85 -13.74
N LYS A 67 -1.91 -15.97 -14.96
CA LYS A 67 -0.67 -16.72 -15.22
C LYS A 67 0.54 -16.13 -14.50
N ASN A 68 0.57 -14.83 -14.21
CA ASN A 68 1.65 -14.19 -13.48
C ASN A 68 1.48 -14.30 -11.97
N LEU A 69 0.25 -14.14 -11.44
CA LEU A 69 -0.03 -14.39 -10.02
C LEU A 69 0.43 -15.80 -9.63
N THR A 70 0.06 -16.80 -10.44
CA THR A 70 0.39 -18.23 -10.24
C THR A 70 1.87 -18.61 -10.36
N ARG A 71 2.76 -17.69 -10.75
CA ARG A 71 4.22 -17.93 -10.77
C ARG A 71 4.87 -17.87 -9.40
N THR A 72 4.24 -17.20 -8.45
CA THR A 72 4.76 -17.17 -7.08
C THR A 72 4.51 -18.50 -6.38
N GLU A 73 5.43 -18.94 -5.51
CA GLU A 73 5.20 -20.08 -4.61
C GLU A 73 3.87 -19.95 -3.84
N PHE A 74 3.41 -18.73 -3.62
CA PHE A 74 2.17 -18.42 -2.91
C PHE A 74 0.90 -18.85 -3.66
N PHE A 75 0.88 -18.77 -4.99
CA PHE A 75 -0.28 -19.12 -5.84
C PHE A 75 -0.09 -20.42 -6.63
N ALA A 76 1.04 -21.11 -6.48
CA ALA A 76 1.28 -22.39 -7.14
C ALA A 76 0.22 -23.45 -6.76
N ASP A 77 -0.08 -23.61 -5.46
CA ASP A 77 -1.12 -24.52 -4.95
C ASP A 77 -2.50 -24.21 -5.55
N VAL A 78 -2.82 -22.91 -5.66
CA VAL A 78 -4.09 -22.41 -6.18
C VAL A 78 -4.25 -22.72 -7.67
N ASN A 79 -3.14 -22.74 -8.42
CA ASN A 79 -3.15 -23.03 -9.85
C ASN A 79 -3.43 -24.51 -10.14
N GLU A 80 -2.94 -25.43 -9.30
CA GLU A 80 -3.23 -26.86 -9.43
C GLU A 80 -4.71 -27.15 -9.19
N ASP A 81 -5.28 -26.57 -8.13
CA ASP A 81 -6.71 -26.65 -7.84
C ASP A 81 -7.56 -26.05 -8.98
N ALA A 82 -7.14 -24.90 -9.53
CA ALA A 82 -7.83 -24.23 -10.64
C ALA A 82 -7.80 -25.04 -11.93
N LYS A 83 -6.68 -25.67 -12.27
CA LYS A 83 -6.57 -26.56 -13.44
C LYS A 83 -7.42 -27.82 -13.29
N MET A 84 -7.39 -28.45 -12.12
CA MET A 84 -8.23 -29.61 -11.83
C MET A 84 -9.71 -29.27 -12.03
N LEU A 85 -10.14 -28.09 -11.59
CA LEU A 85 -11.51 -27.62 -11.75
C LEU A 85 -11.87 -27.26 -13.19
N ASP A 86 -10.97 -26.60 -13.92
CA ASP A 86 -11.14 -26.31 -15.35
C ASP A 86 -11.29 -27.60 -16.17
N ASP A 87 -10.43 -28.60 -15.93
CA ASP A 87 -10.52 -29.92 -16.57
C ASP A 87 -11.86 -30.60 -16.25
N GLN A 88 -12.31 -30.57 -14.99
CA GLN A 88 -13.59 -31.16 -14.58
C GLN A 88 -14.82 -30.48 -15.19
N ILE A 89 -14.78 -29.15 -15.37
CA ILE A 89 -15.86 -28.42 -16.04
C ILE A 89 -15.90 -28.76 -17.53
N LYS A 90 -14.74 -28.77 -18.20
CA LYS A 90 -14.60 -29.04 -19.64
C LYS A 90 -14.96 -30.48 -20.00
N ASP A 91 -14.65 -31.45 -19.13
CA ASP A 91 -14.90 -32.87 -19.37
C ASP A 91 -16.36 -33.30 -19.12
N SER A 92 -17.24 -32.41 -18.65
CA SER A 92 -18.62 -32.75 -18.30
C SER A 92 -19.65 -31.79 -18.90
N GLU A 93 -20.43 -32.27 -19.88
CA GLU A 93 -21.53 -31.52 -20.50
C GLU A 93 -22.58 -31.04 -19.47
N THR A 94 -22.80 -31.85 -18.43
CA THR A 94 -23.65 -31.52 -17.28
C THR A 94 -23.10 -30.32 -16.50
N MET A 95 -21.78 -30.28 -16.28
CA MET A 95 -21.13 -29.20 -15.55
C MET A 95 -21.24 -27.89 -16.30
N ALA A 96 -20.89 -27.93 -17.58
CA ALA A 96 -21.04 -26.79 -18.46
C ALA A 96 -22.47 -26.27 -18.46
N ALA A 97 -23.48 -27.15 -18.51
CA ALA A 97 -24.89 -26.75 -18.48
C ALA A 97 -25.35 -26.16 -17.13
N LEU A 98 -24.78 -26.59 -16.00
CA LEU A 98 -25.17 -26.06 -14.68
C LEU A 98 -24.54 -24.69 -14.41
N LEU A 99 -23.30 -24.48 -14.85
CA LEU A 99 -22.55 -23.25 -14.60
C LEU A 99 -22.73 -22.18 -15.69
N SER A 100 -23.05 -22.59 -16.93
CA SER A 100 -23.21 -21.66 -18.05
C SER A 100 -24.41 -20.75 -17.86
N GLY A 101 -24.20 -19.45 -18.09
CA GLY A 101 -25.25 -18.43 -18.00
C GLY A 101 -25.78 -18.18 -16.59
N ARG A 102 -25.04 -18.62 -15.54
CA ARG A 102 -25.40 -18.37 -14.14
C ARG A 102 -24.74 -17.10 -13.62
N GLN A 103 -25.53 -16.30 -12.92
CA GLN A 103 -25.03 -15.18 -12.15
C GLN A 103 -24.30 -15.68 -10.91
N LEU A 104 -23.10 -15.16 -10.68
CA LEU A 104 -22.35 -15.32 -9.44
C LEU A 104 -22.11 -13.94 -8.83
N LEU A 105 -22.46 -13.81 -7.54
CA LEU A 105 -22.00 -12.72 -6.69
C LEU A 105 -20.98 -13.24 -5.69
N ILE A 106 -19.90 -12.48 -5.52
CA ILE A 106 -18.91 -12.71 -4.47
C ILE A 106 -18.79 -11.44 -3.64
N SER A 107 -19.15 -11.50 -2.36
CA SER A 107 -19.05 -10.35 -1.46
C SER A 107 -18.08 -10.59 -0.32
N ALA A 108 -17.30 -9.57 0.03
CA ALA A 108 -16.37 -9.59 1.16
C ALA A 108 -16.98 -8.91 2.39
N HIS A 109 -16.83 -9.49 3.58
CA HIS A 109 -17.41 -8.99 4.82
C HIS A 109 -16.42 -9.11 5.99
N MET A 110 -16.42 -8.11 6.87
CA MET A 110 -15.61 -8.16 8.10
C MET A 110 -16.12 -9.25 9.06
N ILE A 111 -15.21 -9.97 9.71
CA ILE A 111 -15.56 -10.97 10.73
C ILE A 111 -15.72 -10.25 12.08
N PRO A 112 -16.91 -10.28 12.72
CA PRO A 112 -17.12 -9.58 13.98
C PRO A 112 -16.12 -9.99 15.07
N GLY A 113 -15.48 -8.99 15.69
CA GLY A 113 -14.52 -9.19 16.78
C GLY A 113 -13.15 -9.71 16.35
N LYS A 114 -12.83 -9.69 15.05
CA LYS A 114 -11.51 -10.04 14.50
C LYS A 114 -11.08 -9.00 13.46
N GLU A 115 -9.79 -8.73 13.38
CA GLU A 115 -9.17 -7.99 12.27
C GLU A 115 -8.98 -8.91 11.05
N ASP A 116 -10.05 -9.59 10.63
CA ASP A 116 -10.05 -10.51 9.49
C ASP A 116 -11.40 -10.40 8.76
N TYR A 117 -11.43 -10.86 7.51
CA TYR A 117 -12.61 -10.82 6.66
C TYR A 117 -12.87 -12.18 6.01
N ASP A 118 -14.11 -12.41 5.60
CA ASP A 118 -14.53 -13.62 4.88
C ASP A 118 -15.37 -13.28 3.65
N PHE A 119 -15.64 -14.30 2.84
CA PHE A 119 -16.38 -14.19 1.60
C PHE A 119 -17.70 -14.93 1.68
N LEU A 120 -18.70 -14.36 1.02
CA LEU A 120 -19.97 -14.98 0.70
C LEU A 120 -20.04 -15.17 -0.81
N PHE A 121 -20.38 -16.38 -1.24
CA PHE A 121 -20.58 -16.72 -2.64
C PHE A 121 -22.06 -17.01 -2.84
N VAL A 122 -22.70 -16.33 -3.78
CA VAL A 122 -24.13 -16.48 -4.08
C VAL A 122 -24.28 -16.82 -5.55
N ILE A 123 -24.90 -17.96 -5.83
CA ILE A 123 -25.11 -18.46 -7.19
C ILE A 123 -26.60 -18.66 -7.38
N ASP A 124 -27.13 -18.08 -8.45
CA ASP A 124 -28.49 -18.36 -8.87
C ASP A 124 -28.55 -19.73 -9.57
N VAL A 125 -29.19 -20.70 -8.92
CA VAL A 125 -29.39 -22.06 -9.45
C VAL A 125 -30.80 -22.25 -10.05
N GLU A 126 -31.55 -21.15 -10.22
CA GLU A 126 -32.90 -21.01 -10.79
C GLU A 126 -34.02 -21.85 -10.13
N LYS A 127 -33.95 -23.19 -10.16
CA LYS A 127 -35.09 -24.08 -9.85
C LYS A 127 -34.77 -25.22 -8.88
N ALA A 128 -33.79 -25.05 -7.99
CA ALA A 128 -33.50 -26.02 -6.94
C ALA A 128 -34.12 -25.57 -5.61
N GLU A 129 -35.06 -26.35 -5.04
CA GLU A 129 -35.77 -25.97 -3.80
C GLU A 129 -35.31 -26.70 -2.52
N LYS A 130 -34.52 -27.78 -2.59
CA LYS A 130 -34.18 -28.59 -1.40
C LYS A 130 -32.73 -28.98 -1.33
N LEU A 131 -32.07 -28.75 -0.19
CA LEU A 131 -30.68 -29.16 0.07
C LEU A 131 -30.52 -30.66 0.35
N THR A 132 -31.61 -31.38 0.64
CA THR A 132 -31.55 -32.77 1.12
C THR A 132 -30.91 -33.72 0.10
N PHE A 133 -31.06 -33.47 -1.20
CA PHE A 133 -30.39 -34.28 -2.24
C PHE A 133 -28.88 -34.02 -2.31
N LEU A 134 -28.42 -32.84 -1.87
CA LEU A 134 -27.02 -32.47 -1.86
C LEU A 134 -26.24 -33.25 -0.82
N VAL A 135 -26.88 -33.63 0.29
CA VAL A 135 -26.21 -34.37 1.36
C VAL A 135 -25.86 -35.80 0.93
N ASP A 136 -26.77 -36.50 0.26
CA ASP A 136 -26.52 -37.86 -0.23
C ASP A 136 -25.38 -37.92 -1.25
N LEU A 137 -25.25 -36.86 -2.07
CA LEU A 137 -24.22 -36.71 -3.08
C LEU A 137 -22.87 -36.33 -2.47
N LEU A 138 -22.85 -35.37 -1.55
CA LEU A 138 -21.63 -34.94 -0.88
C LEU A 138 -21.05 -36.06 0.01
N GLN A 139 -21.88 -36.94 0.58
CA GLN A 139 -21.44 -38.11 1.36
C GLN A 139 -20.57 -39.10 0.57
N THR A 140 -20.58 -39.03 -0.77
CA THR A 140 -19.70 -39.86 -1.61
C THR A 140 -18.26 -39.37 -1.70
N PHE A 141 -17.96 -38.14 -1.23
CA PHE A 141 -16.64 -37.49 -1.36
C PHE A 141 -15.73 -37.59 -0.12
N ASP A 142 -15.96 -38.55 0.78
CA ASP A 142 -15.11 -38.83 1.96
C ASP A 142 -14.85 -37.60 2.88
N LYS A 143 -15.78 -36.65 2.91
CA LYS A 143 -15.76 -35.49 3.84
C LYS A 143 -16.81 -35.66 4.92
N SER A 144 -16.51 -35.21 6.14
CA SER A 144 -17.50 -35.16 7.22
C SER A 144 -18.53 -34.07 6.93
N ILE A 145 -19.78 -34.50 6.76
CA ILE A 145 -20.91 -33.61 6.46
C ILE A 145 -21.87 -33.60 7.64
N GLU A 146 -22.20 -32.40 8.08
CA GLU A 146 -23.25 -32.16 9.06
C GLU A 146 -24.41 -31.40 8.41
N GLN A 147 -25.63 -31.71 8.84
CA GLN A 147 -26.82 -30.96 8.46
C GLN A 147 -27.30 -30.16 9.67
N ASP A 148 -27.81 -28.96 9.42
CA ASP A 148 -28.39 -28.10 10.46
C ASP A 148 -29.55 -27.29 9.85
N LYS A 149 -30.23 -26.53 10.68
CA LYS A 149 -31.27 -25.59 10.24
C LYS A 149 -31.07 -24.24 10.91
N TYR A 150 -31.19 -23.20 10.10
CA TYR A 150 -31.27 -21.83 10.61
C TYR A 150 -32.53 -21.18 10.07
N LYS A 151 -33.46 -20.85 10.99
CA LYS A 151 -34.84 -20.48 10.66
C LYS A 151 -35.49 -21.56 9.77
N GLU A 152 -35.94 -21.20 8.57
CA GLU A 152 -36.56 -22.11 7.60
C GLU A 152 -35.57 -22.61 6.53
N CYS A 153 -34.30 -22.21 6.60
CA CYS A 153 -33.27 -22.60 5.65
C CYS A 153 -32.56 -23.86 6.12
N ASP A 154 -32.54 -24.88 5.26
CA ASP A 154 -31.67 -26.04 5.41
C ASP A 154 -30.20 -25.57 5.28
N LEU A 155 -29.31 -26.15 6.08
CA LEU A 155 -27.87 -25.87 6.03
C LEU A 155 -27.06 -27.15 5.90
N ILE A 156 -25.97 -27.09 5.14
CA ILE A 156 -24.97 -28.15 5.02
C ILE A 156 -23.62 -27.59 5.46
N TYR A 157 -22.94 -28.34 6.32
CA TYR A 157 -21.58 -28.05 6.74
C TYR A 157 -20.65 -29.13 6.20
N MET A 158 -19.67 -28.75 5.40
CA MET A 158 -18.62 -29.66 4.98
C MET A 158 -17.37 -29.33 5.78
N ILE A 159 -16.89 -30.31 6.53
CA ILE A 159 -15.73 -30.19 7.39
C ILE A 159 -14.55 -30.88 6.69
N ASP A 160 -13.48 -30.12 6.48
CA ASP A 160 -12.25 -30.55 5.82
C ASP A 160 -11.05 -30.17 6.70
N GLY A 161 -10.61 -31.12 7.54
CA GLY A 161 -9.58 -30.86 8.55
C GLY A 161 -10.01 -29.80 9.57
N LYS A 162 -9.39 -28.62 9.53
CA LYS A 162 -9.73 -27.47 10.39
C LYS A 162 -10.68 -26.46 9.71
N ASP A 163 -10.88 -26.59 8.41
CA ASP A 163 -11.68 -25.66 7.62
C ASP A 163 -13.12 -26.19 7.54
N THR A 164 -14.12 -25.31 7.64
CA THR A 164 -15.54 -25.68 7.47
C THR A 164 -16.17 -24.76 6.44
N THR A 165 -16.81 -25.35 5.44
CA THR A 165 -17.61 -24.64 4.44
C THR A 165 -19.07 -24.78 4.81
N TYR A 166 -19.75 -23.65 4.99
CA TYR A 166 -21.15 -23.53 5.33
C TYR A 166 -21.93 -23.20 4.06
N ILE A 167 -22.95 -24.01 3.76
CA ILE A 167 -23.79 -23.87 2.57
C ILE A 167 -25.24 -23.78 2.99
N GLY A 168 -25.97 -22.84 2.42
CA GLY A 168 -27.42 -22.70 2.52
C GLY A 168 -28.07 -22.57 1.14
N LEU A 169 -29.35 -22.91 1.06
CA LEU A 169 -30.17 -22.73 -0.13
C LEU A 169 -31.35 -21.84 0.29
N ILE A 170 -31.41 -20.65 -0.30
CA ILE A 170 -32.40 -19.62 0.00
C ILE A 170 -33.21 -19.40 -1.27
N ASP A 171 -34.38 -20.01 -1.36
CA ASP A 171 -35.19 -20.06 -2.58
C ASP A 171 -34.35 -20.62 -3.76
N ASN A 172 -34.10 -19.86 -4.82
CA ASN A 172 -33.25 -20.24 -5.97
C ASN A 172 -31.75 -19.98 -5.76
N LEU A 173 -31.32 -19.48 -4.60
CA LEU A 173 -29.95 -19.02 -4.38
C LEU A 173 -29.15 -20.02 -3.54
N LEU A 174 -28.09 -20.58 -4.14
CA LEU A 174 -27.09 -21.32 -3.40
C LEU A 174 -26.09 -20.34 -2.77
N VAL A 175 -25.99 -20.37 -1.45
CA VAL A 175 -25.15 -19.47 -0.68
C VAL A 175 -24.07 -20.27 0.03
N ALA A 176 -22.80 -19.93 -0.18
CA ALA A 176 -21.66 -20.61 0.45
C ALA A 176 -20.71 -19.61 1.13
N THR A 177 -20.16 -19.99 2.27
CA THR A 177 -19.18 -19.19 3.04
C THR A 177 -18.38 -20.05 4.00
N PHE A 178 -17.29 -19.51 4.54
CA PHE A 178 -16.44 -20.17 5.56
C PHE A 178 -16.73 -19.64 6.97
N SER A 179 -17.78 -18.82 7.11
CA SER A 179 -18.21 -18.23 8.38
C SER A 179 -19.68 -18.53 8.67
N LYS A 180 -19.93 -19.27 9.76
CA LYS A 180 -21.30 -19.57 10.23
C LYS A 180 -22.11 -18.29 10.49
N THR A 181 -21.47 -17.26 11.03
CA THR A 181 -22.14 -15.99 11.34
C THR A 181 -22.48 -15.22 10.06
N LEU A 182 -21.63 -15.30 9.04
CA LEU A 182 -21.91 -14.65 7.75
C LEU A 182 -23.06 -15.33 7.00
N LEU A 183 -23.16 -16.67 7.06
CA LEU A 183 -24.30 -17.38 6.49
C LEU A 183 -25.62 -17.00 7.18
N ALA A 184 -25.61 -16.88 8.51
CA ALA A 184 -26.78 -16.41 9.26
C ALA A 184 -27.19 -14.99 8.85
N LYS A 185 -26.22 -14.06 8.72
CA LYS A 185 -26.48 -12.70 8.23
C LYS A 185 -27.12 -12.70 6.83
N ALA A 186 -26.62 -13.54 5.91
CA ALA A 186 -27.19 -13.65 4.56
C ALA A 186 -28.66 -14.12 4.59
N ILE A 187 -28.98 -15.08 5.46
CA ILE A 187 -30.36 -15.57 5.67
C ILE A 187 -31.24 -14.50 6.32
N ASP A 188 -30.68 -13.69 7.24
CA ASP A 188 -31.40 -12.60 7.90
C ASP A 188 -31.72 -11.45 6.93
N GLN A 189 -30.80 -11.14 6.03
CA GLN A 189 -30.90 -10.02 5.07
C GLN A 189 -31.96 -10.24 3.98
N LYS A 190 -32.32 -11.50 3.69
CA LYS A 190 -33.07 -11.90 2.48
C LYS A 190 -34.34 -11.09 2.22
N ASP A 191 -35.05 -10.63 3.24
CA ASP A 191 -36.34 -9.93 3.09
C ASP A 191 -36.22 -8.39 3.19
N ASP A 192 -35.05 -7.88 3.57
CA ASP A 192 -34.81 -6.44 3.71
C ASP A 192 -34.58 -5.76 2.35
N ASN A 193 -33.99 -6.49 1.38
CA ASN A 193 -33.63 -5.99 0.05
C ASN A 193 -32.86 -4.66 0.09
N PHE A 194 -31.85 -4.56 0.98
CA PHE A 194 -31.08 -3.33 1.20
C PHE A 194 -30.53 -2.76 -0.10
N TRP A 195 -29.81 -3.57 -0.88
CA TRP A 195 -29.16 -3.13 -2.12
C TRP A 195 -30.14 -2.61 -3.16
N GLU A 196 -31.28 -3.29 -3.37
CA GLU A 196 -32.31 -2.86 -4.33
C GLU A 196 -33.06 -1.59 -3.90
N LYS A 197 -33.16 -1.34 -2.60
CA LYS A 197 -33.84 -0.15 -2.04
C LYS A 197 -32.89 1.03 -1.84
N ASN A 198 -31.59 0.81 -1.90
CA ASN A 198 -30.60 1.86 -1.68
C ASN A 198 -30.46 2.72 -2.95
N GLU A 199 -30.96 3.94 -2.89
CA GLU A 199 -30.97 4.88 -4.03
C GLU A 199 -29.55 5.19 -4.54
N PHE A 200 -28.57 5.31 -3.64
CA PHE A 200 -27.18 5.59 -4.03
C PHE A 200 -26.54 4.39 -4.73
N PHE A 201 -26.74 3.17 -4.24
CA PHE A 201 -26.23 1.97 -4.89
C PHE A 201 -26.90 1.75 -6.26
N THR A 202 -28.23 1.84 -6.31
CA THR A 202 -29.00 1.63 -7.54
C THR A 202 -28.67 2.67 -8.61
N GLN A 203 -28.38 3.92 -8.23
CA GLN A 203 -27.89 4.95 -9.14
C GLN A 203 -26.61 4.48 -9.84
N VAL A 204 -25.51 4.24 -9.09
CA VAL A 204 -24.22 3.88 -9.70
C VAL A 204 -24.27 2.55 -10.44
N LYS A 205 -25.06 1.58 -9.97
CA LYS A 205 -25.26 0.30 -10.67
C LYS A 205 -25.96 0.50 -12.03
N SER A 206 -26.94 1.40 -12.11
CA SER A 206 -27.68 1.65 -13.37
C SER A 206 -26.86 2.40 -14.43
N ASP A 207 -25.76 3.03 -14.03
CA ASP A 207 -24.92 3.82 -14.92
C ASP A 207 -23.85 3.02 -15.66
N ILE A 208 -23.51 1.84 -15.13
CA ILE A 208 -22.55 0.94 -15.75
C ILE A 208 -23.24 0.01 -16.75
N SER A 209 -22.52 -0.41 -17.80
CA SER A 209 -23.07 -1.31 -18.83
C SER A 209 -23.03 -2.77 -18.37
N ASP A 210 -23.96 -3.61 -18.80
CA ASP A 210 -23.87 -5.07 -18.56
C ASP A 210 -23.02 -5.81 -19.63
N GLU A 211 -22.24 -5.09 -20.44
CA GLU A 211 -21.48 -5.67 -21.57
C GLU A 211 -20.17 -6.36 -21.13
N GLU A 212 -19.59 -5.97 -20.00
CA GLU A 212 -18.35 -6.56 -19.47
C GLU A 212 -18.65 -7.77 -18.59
N VAL A 213 -17.72 -8.72 -18.55
CA VAL A 213 -17.92 -10.02 -17.87
C VAL A 213 -17.95 -9.88 -16.34
N PHE A 214 -17.29 -8.86 -15.80
CA PHE A 214 -17.21 -8.60 -14.37
C PHE A 214 -17.64 -7.17 -14.02
N ASN A 215 -18.46 -7.06 -12.99
CA ASN A 215 -18.79 -5.80 -12.32
C ASN A 215 -18.23 -5.81 -10.90
N LEU A 216 -17.67 -4.69 -10.45
CA LEU A 216 -17.19 -4.49 -9.09
C LEU A 216 -17.98 -3.36 -8.43
N TYR A 217 -18.57 -3.64 -7.29
CA TYR A 217 -19.23 -2.66 -6.44
C TYR A 217 -18.45 -2.46 -5.15
N LEU A 218 -18.21 -1.21 -4.77
CA LEU A 218 -17.51 -0.85 -3.52
C LEU A 218 -18.46 -0.11 -2.58
N ASN A 219 -18.39 -0.44 -1.29
CA ASN A 219 -19.10 0.26 -0.21
C ASN A 219 -18.08 0.98 0.68
N TYR A 220 -18.01 2.31 0.56
CA TYR A 220 -16.98 3.10 1.23
C TYR A 220 -17.13 3.11 2.75
N SER A 221 -18.34 2.95 3.27
CA SER A 221 -18.60 2.88 4.72
C SER A 221 -17.88 1.74 5.43
N GLN A 222 -17.40 0.73 4.68
CA GLN A 222 -16.69 -0.43 5.22
C GLN A 222 -15.18 -0.38 4.98
N ILE A 223 -14.68 0.59 4.20
CA ILE A 223 -13.27 0.62 3.78
C ILE A 223 -12.34 0.83 4.97
N ASP A 224 -12.68 1.69 5.94
CA ASP A 224 -11.83 1.90 7.12
C ASP A 224 -11.60 0.61 7.91
N ASN A 225 -12.68 -0.12 8.19
CA ASN A 225 -12.62 -1.40 8.89
C ASN A 225 -11.84 -2.43 8.08
N TYR A 226 -11.97 -2.41 6.75
CA TYR A 226 -11.21 -3.30 5.89
C TYR A 226 -9.72 -2.97 5.86
N MET A 227 -9.37 -1.67 5.85
CA MET A 227 -7.99 -1.21 5.83
C MET A 227 -7.25 -1.52 7.14
N SER A 228 -7.96 -1.62 8.27
CA SER A 228 -7.34 -2.04 9.54
C SER A 228 -6.82 -3.48 9.52
N CYS A 229 -7.25 -4.33 8.58
CA CYS A 229 -6.64 -5.65 8.37
C CYS A 229 -5.21 -5.59 7.81
N PHE A 230 -4.79 -4.44 7.28
CA PHE A 230 -3.52 -4.29 6.56
C PHE A 230 -2.64 -3.16 7.11
N MET A 231 -3.16 -2.33 8.01
CA MET A 231 -2.48 -1.15 8.54
C MET A 231 -2.56 -1.14 10.06
N GLU A 232 -1.42 -0.92 10.73
CA GLU A 232 -1.34 -0.81 12.19
C GLU A 232 -1.95 0.50 12.74
N GLU A 233 -1.91 1.57 11.94
CA GLU A 233 -2.44 2.89 12.31
C GLU A 233 -3.55 3.34 11.35
N GLU A 234 -4.58 3.98 11.91
CA GLU A 234 -5.64 4.63 11.14
C GLU A 234 -5.07 5.73 10.23
N SER A 235 -5.47 5.69 8.95
CA SER A 235 -5.10 6.72 7.98
C SER A 235 -6.18 7.80 7.91
N ASP A 236 -5.81 9.04 8.25
CA ASP A 236 -6.64 10.23 8.04
C ASP A 236 -7.29 10.26 6.64
N LEU A 237 -6.53 9.86 5.61
CA LEU A 237 -7.00 9.88 4.22
C LEU A 237 -8.01 8.76 3.91
N MET A 238 -7.86 7.59 4.55
CA MET A 238 -8.83 6.51 4.38
C MET A 238 -10.14 6.86 5.07
N ASN A 239 -10.06 7.44 6.27
CA ASN A 239 -11.23 7.92 7.00
C ASN A 239 -11.97 9.00 6.19
N ASP A 240 -11.23 9.96 5.61
CA ASP A 240 -11.81 10.96 4.73
C ASP A 240 -12.53 10.28 3.54
N LEU A 241 -11.92 9.29 2.86
CA LEU A 241 -12.56 8.57 1.75
C LEU A 241 -13.83 7.81 2.17
N SER A 242 -13.74 7.07 3.27
CA SER A 242 -14.82 6.25 3.85
C SER A 242 -16.06 7.08 4.19
N GLN A 243 -15.86 8.30 4.71
CA GLN A 243 -16.96 9.22 5.04
C GLN A 243 -17.46 10.04 3.84
N SER A 244 -16.61 10.28 2.85
CA SER A 244 -16.92 11.20 1.74
C SER A 244 -17.66 10.55 0.58
N LEU A 245 -17.63 9.22 0.47
CA LEU A 245 -18.16 8.47 -0.66
C LEU A 245 -19.19 7.45 -0.15
N TYR A 246 -20.22 7.15 -0.95
CA TYR A 246 -21.18 6.09 -0.59
C TYR A 246 -20.83 4.78 -1.29
N PHE A 247 -21.00 4.73 -2.61
CA PHE A 247 -20.78 3.55 -3.42
C PHE A 247 -20.02 3.87 -4.71
N SER A 248 -19.28 2.87 -5.17
CA SER A 248 -18.82 2.82 -6.57
C SER A 248 -19.37 1.61 -7.26
N ALA A 249 -19.62 1.73 -8.56
CA ALA A 249 -19.85 0.60 -9.46
C ALA A 249 -18.88 0.71 -10.62
N PHE A 250 -18.22 -0.39 -10.99
CA PHE A 250 -17.26 -0.45 -12.08
C PHE A 250 -17.55 -1.65 -12.97
N ASN A 251 -17.49 -1.45 -14.28
CA ASN A 251 -17.23 -2.52 -15.23
C ASN A 251 -15.72 -2.82 -15.26
N MET A 252 -15.36 -4.09 -15.21
CA MET A 252 -13.98 -4.56 -15.24
C MET A 252 -13.69 -5.27 -16.55
N SER A 253 -12.64 -4.82 -17.25
CA SER A 253 -12.06 -5.51 -18.40
C SER A 253 -10.61 -5.85 -18.11
N LEU A 254 -10.21 -7.08 -18.43
CA LEU A 254 -8.85 -7.55 -18.23
C LEU A 254 -8.35 -8.27 -19.48
N ASN A 255 -7.08 -8.06 -19.82
CA ASN A 255 -6.42 -8.84 -20.85
C ASN A 255 -4.92 -8.93 -20.56
N ASP A 256 -4.18 -9.41 -21.55
CA ASP A 256 -2.74 -9.64 -21.44
C ASP A 256 -1.90 -8.41 -21.12
N LYS A 257 -2.41 -7.20 -21.41
CA LYS A 257 -1.67 -5.94 -21.29
C LYS A 257 -2.17 -5.04 -20.17
N TYR A 258 -3.39 -5.24 -19.68
CA TYR A 258 -3.96 -4.34 -18.70
C TYR A 258 -5.12 -4.93 -17.91
N LEU A 259 -5.34 -4.32 -16.76
CA LEU A 259 -6.59 -4.34 -16.01
C LEU A 259 -7.19 -2.93 -16.07
N LYS A 260 -8.46 -2.82 -16.46
CA LYS A 260 -9.20 -1.56 -16.53
C LYS A 260 -10.49 -1.70 -15.73
N LEU A 261 -10.77 -0.72 -14.87
CA LEU A 261 -12.08 -0.54 -14.26
C LEU A 261 -12.64 0.83 -14.65
N GLN A 262 -13.87 0.86 -15.15
CA GLN A 262 -14.55 2.10 -15.52
C GLN A 262 -15.95 2.12 -14.92
N GLY A 263 -16.35 3.24 -14.34
CA GLY A 263 -17.69 3.38 -13.81
C GLY A 263 -17.85 4.61 -12.93
N TYR A 264 -18.74 4.58 -11.95
CA TYR A 264 -19.21 5.79 -11.28
C TYR A 264 -19.13 5.69 -9.76
N THR A 265 -18.88 6.83 -9.11
CA THR A 265 -18.88 6.98 -7.65
C THR A 265 -19.76 8.15 -7.25
N ASN A 266 -20.65 7.94 -6.29
CA ASN A 266 -21.36 9.02 -5.63
C ASN A 266 -20.71 9.41 -4.30
N TRP A 267 -20.89 10.68 -3.93
CA TRP A 267 -20.34 11.25 -2.70
C TRP A 267 -21.42 11.50 -1.66
N SER A 268 -20.99 11.60 -0.41
CA SER A 268 -21.83 11.91 0.74
C SER A 268 -22.00 13.40 0.91
N ASP A 269 -23.25 13.83 1.09
CA ASP A 269 -23.57 15.21 1.49
C ASP A 269 -23.51 15.41 3.01
N GLU A 270 -23.37 14.34 3.79
CA GLU A 270 -23.42 14.35 5.25
C GLU A 270 -22.11 14.82 5.90
N TYR A 271 -20.98 14.61 5.23
CA TYR A 271 -19.64 14.89 5.77
C TYR A 271 -18.90 15.94 4.94
N SER A 272 -18.20 16.85 5.64
CA SER A 272 -17.40 17.88 4.99
C SER A 272 -16.09 17.30 4.45
N SER A 273 -15.89 17.43 3.15
CA SER A 273 -14.74 16.82 2.45
C SER A 273 -14.26 17.65 1.26
N TYR A 274 -12.94 17.60 1.02
CA TYR A 274 -12.33 18.17 -0.18
C TYR A 274 -12.79 17.45 -1.46
N ILE A 275 -13.08 16.14 -1.37
CA ILE A 275 -13.53 15.34 -2.52
C ILE A 275 -14.92 15.83 -2.99
N LYS A 276 -15.84 16.07 -2.05
CA LYS A 276 -17.15 16.66 -2.33
C LYS A 276 -17.04 18.03 -3.01
N VAL A 277 -16.16 18.91 -2.51
CA VAL A 277 -15.93 20.23 -3.13
C VAL A 277 -15.40 20.08 -4.56
N LEU A 278 -14.48 19.15 -4.80
CA LEU A 278 -13.99 18.86 -6.14
C LEU A 278 -15.09 18.30 -7.05
N GLY A 279 -16.03 17.53 -6.50
CA GLY A 279 -17.22 17.03 -7.20
C GLY A 279 -18.12 18.16 -7.71
N HIS A 280 -18.17 19.30 -7.02
CA HIS A 280 -18.92 20.47 -7.49
C HIS A 280 -18.12 21.40 -8.40
N CYS A 281 -16.83 21.13 -8.63
CA CYS A 281 -16.00 21.91 -9.56
C CYS A 281 -16.08 21.32 -10.97
N SER A 282 -16.09 22.17 -11.99
CA SER A 282 -15.93 21.68 -13.36
C SER A 282 -14.49 21.18 -13.58
N PRO A 283 -14.27 20.10 -14.37
CA PRO A 283 -12.95 19.51 -14.55
C PRO A 283 -11.97 20.49 -15.23
N GLY A 284 -10.74 20.54 -14.69
CA GLY A 284 -9.63 21.36 -15.18
C GLY A 284 -8.61 20.58 -16.01
N LYS A 285 -7.77 21.26 -16.77
CA LYS A 285 -6.69 20.62 -17.55
C LYS A 285 -5.50 20.21 -16.67
N MET A 286 -5.07 18.97 -16.80
CA MET A 286 -3.84 18.48 -16.17
C MET A 286 -2.64 18.67 -17.10
N ARG A 287 -1.58 19.36 -16.66
CA ARG A 287 -0.39 19.68 -17.47
C ARG A 287 0.94 19.66 -16.71
N ALA A 288 0.95 19.45 -15.39
CA ALA A 288 2.19 19.51 -14.61
C ALA A 288 3.23 18.50 -15.11
N TYR A 289 2.82 17.35 -15.67
CA TYR A 289 3.72 16.38 -16.29
C TYR A 289 4.68 16.97 -17.35
N GLU A 290 4.37 18.13 -17.94
CA GLU A 290 5.28 18.82 -18.86
C GLU A 290 6.59 19.27 -18.18
N ILE A 291 6.53 19.64 -16.89
CA ILE A 291 7.66 20.16 -16.11
C ILE A 291 8.19 19.15 -15.07
N LEU A 292 7.44 18.09 -14.76
CA LEU A 292 7.84 17.10 -13.77
C LEU A 292 8.90 16.16 -14.32
N SER A 293 9.88 15.83 -13.49
CA SER A 293 10.99 14.91 -13.82
C SER A 293 10.49 13.52 -14.23
N GLU A 294 11.22 12.85 -15.12
CA GLU A 294 11.03 11.44 -15.48
C GLU A 294 11.10 10.50 -14.25
N ASN A 295 11.80 10.92 -13.19
CA ASN A 295 11.94 10.19 -11.94
C ASN A 295 10.70 10.30 -11.01
N THR A 296 9.60 10.87 -11.49
CA THR A 296 8.35 10.99 -10.71
C THR A 296 7.79 9.61 -10.36
N ALA A 297 7.73 9.28 -9.08
CA ALA A 297 7.17 8.02 -8.59
C ALA A 297 5.65 8.08 -8.41
N LEU A 298 5.14 9.21 -7.93
CA LEU A 298 3.71 9.49 -7.74
C LEU A 298 3.43 10.90 -8.24
N TYR A 299 2.40 11.02 -9.08
CA TYR A 299 1.85 12.29 -9.53
C TYR A 299 0.36 12.31 -9.25
N LEU A 300 -0.05 13.08 -8.23
CA LEU A 300 -1.45 13.34 -7.92
C LEU A 300 -1.78 14.77 -8.35
N ALA A 301 -2.72 14.94 -9.28
CA ALA A 301 -3.22 16.21 -9.76
C ALA A 301 -4.62 16.48 -9.21
N LEU A 302 -4.79 17.62 -8.55
CA LEU A 302 -6.09 18.21 -8.25
C LEU A 302 -6.35 19.29 -9.29
N CYS A 303 -7.37 19.10 -10.11
CA CYS A 303 -7.70 19.97 -11.23
C CYS A 303 -9.11 20.54 -11.07
N PHE A 304 -9.29 21.77 -11.54
CA PHE A 304 -10.56 22.49 -11.49
C PHE A 304 -10.54 23.56 -12.58
N ASP A 305 -11.68 23.98 -13.09
CA ASP A 305 -11.78 25.06 -14.07
C ASP A 305 -11.38 26.42 -13.50
N SER A 306 -11.65 26.65 -12.21
CA SER A 306 -11.38 27.91 -11.51
C SER A 306 -11.02 27.67 -10.04
N PHE A 307 -9.83 28.14 -9.64
CA PHE A 307 -9.39 28.10 -8.25
C PHE A 307 -10.32 28.89 -7.32
N GLU A 308 -10.93 29.98 -7.80
CA GLU A 308 -11.85 30.79 -6.99
C GLU A 308 -13.10 29.98 -6.59
N THR A 309 -13.64 29.20 -7.53
CA THR A 309 -14.79 28.30 -7.28
C THR A 309 -14.42 27.22 -6.26
N PHE A 310 -13.29 26.54 -6.47
CA PHE A 310 -12.78 25.52 -5.54
C PHE A 310 -12.56 26.09 -4.14
N LYS A 311 -11.91 27.26 -4.04
CA LYS A 311 -11.63 27.92 -2.76
C LYS A 311 -12.91 28.33 -2.03
N LYS A 312 -13.88 28.90 -2.75
CA LYS A 312 -15.19 29.26 -2.19
C LYS A 312 -15.93 28.03 -1.69
N GLY A 313 -15.90 26.92 -2.43
CA GLY A 313 -16.46 25.64 -2.00
C GLY A 313 -15.84 25.13 -0.70
N ILE A 314 -14.51 25.17 -0.56
CA ILE A 314 -13.84 24.83 0.71
C ILE A 314 -14.31 25.75 1.86
N GLU A 315 -14.40 27.06 1.62
CA GLU A 315 -14.82 28.01 2.65
C GLU A 315 -16.26 27.81 3.12
N GLU A 316 -17.14 27.43 2.21
CA GLU A 316 -18.54 27.13 2.49
C GLU A 316 -18.70 25.79 3.20
N GLU A 317 -18.06 24.73 2.69
CA GLU A 317 -18.15 23.37 3.23
C GLU A 317 -17.62 23.28 4.66
N PHE A 318 -16.45 23.87 4.93
CA PHE A 318 -15.81 23.77 6.24
C PHE A 318 -16.18 24.91 7.21
N LYS A 319 -17.18 25.75 6.89
CA LYS A 319 -17.52 26.95 7.69
C LYS A 319 -17.91 26.64 9.14
N SER A 320 -18.57 25.51 9.37
CA SER A 320 -19.02 25.04 10.67
C SER A 320 -17.97 24.27 11.46
N ASP A 321 -16.89 23.79 10.81
CA ASP A 321 -15.85 22.98 11.43
C ASP A 321 -15.02 23.79 12.45
N PRO A 322 -14.96 23.37 13.73
CA PRO A 322 -14.11 24.01 14.73
C PRO A 322 -12.62 24.06 14.36
N SER A 323 -12.11 23.04 13.67
CA SER A 323 -10.70 22.98 13.23
C SER A 323 -10.39 24.05 12.20
N ASN A 324 -11.29 24.27 11.24
CA ASN A 324 -11.18 25.34 10.25
C ASN A 324 -11.21 26.73 10.89
N LYS A 325 -11.95 26.93 12.00
CA LYS A 325 -11.91 28.20 12.74
C LYS A 325 -10.54 28.51 13.33
N GLU A 326 -9.79 27.49 13.75
CA GLU A 326 -8.42 27.68 14.23
C GLU A 326 -7.45 28.01 13.09
N ASP A 327 -7.59 27.31 11.96
CA ASP A 327 -6.79 27.55 10.76
C ASP A 327 -7.04 28.97 10.21
N LEU A 328 -8.31 29.42 10.09
CA LEU A 328 -8.66 30.79 9.70
C LEU A 328 -8.06 31.85 10.64
N ARG A 329 -8.07 31.62 11.96
CA ARG A 329 -7.40 32.51 12.93
C ARG A 329 -5.89 32.54 12.73
N MET A 330 -5.28 31.43 12.33
CA MET A 330 -3.85 31.38 12.03
C MET A 330 -3.53 32.16 10.76
N VAL A 331 -4.37 32.04 9.72
CA VAL A 331 -4.28 32.82 8.48
C VAL A 331 -4.34 34.32 8.79
N GLU A 332 -5.35 34.80 9.51
CA GLU A 332 -5.50 36.21 9.89
C GLU A 332 -4.29 36.73 10.69
N LYS A 333 -3.76 35.91 11.61
CA LYS A 333 -2.56 36.24 12.38
C LYS A 333 -1.35 36.42 11.48
N VAL A 334 -1.15 35.53 10.51
CA VAL A 334 -0.02 35.59 9.57
C VAL A 334 -0.16 36.80 8.64
N GLU A 335 -1.33 37.03 8.05
CA GLU A 335 -1.61 38.19 7.20
C GLU A 335 -1.35 39.50 7.93
N LYS A 336 -1.86 39.63 9.16
CA LYS A 336 -1.64 40.82 10.00
C LYS A 336 -0.17 40.98 10.40
N PHE A 337 0.49 39.89 10.76
CA PHE A 337 1.90 39.92 11.15
C PHE A 337 2.79 40.34 9.98
N LEU A 338 2.62 39.73 8.80
CA LEU A 338 3.44 40.00 7.62
C LEU A 338 3.01 41.28 6.89
N LYS A 339 1.75 41.74 7.04
CA LYS A 339 1.09 42.77 6.20
C LYS A 339 1.00 42.33 4.74
N ILE A 340 0.43 41.15 4.53
CA ILE A 340 0.12 40.55 3.22
C ILE A 340 -1.37 40.21 3.17
N SER A 341 -1.88 39.95 1.97
CA SER A 341 -3.18 39.28 1.79
C SER A 341 -2.95 38.02 0.96
N PHE A 342 -3.22 36.84 1.50
CA PHE A 342 -3.10 35.61 0.73
C PHE A 342 -4.07 35.59 -0.45
N ARG A 343 -5.24 36.22 -0.32
CA ARG A 343 -6.18 36.39 -1.43
C ARG A 343 -5.55 37.12 -2.61
N GLU A 344 -4.87 38.23 -2.36
CA GLU A 344 -4.27 39.07 -3.40
C GLU A 344 -2.89 38.59 -3.83
N ASP A 345 -2.04 38.19 -2.88
CA ASP A 345 -0.63 37.87 -3.07
C ASP A 345 -0.37 36.39 -3.44
N PHE A 346 -1.32 35.47 -3.17
CA PHE A 346 -1.13 34.03 -3.39
C PHE A 346 -2.26 33.39 -4.21
N PHE A 347 -3.52 33.52 -3.81
CA PHE A 347 -4.64 32.86 -4.48
C PHE A 347 -5.00 33.46 -5.84
N SER A 348 -4.74 34.77 -6.03
CA SER A 348 -5.13 35.51 -7.23
C SER A 348 -4.50 35.03 -8.55
N TRP A 349 -3.42 34.27 -8.47
CA TRP A 349 -2.69 33.78 -9.64
C TRP A 349 -2.84 32.27 -9.86
N ILE A 350 -3.38 31.52 -8.89
CA ILE A 350 -3.53 30.07 -9.01
C ILE A 350 -4.47 29.78 -10.18
N GLY A 351 -3.99 28.95 -11.09
CA GLY A 351 -4.68 28.54 -12.29
C GLY A 351 -5.65 27.40 -12.00
N ASN A 352 -5.39 26.26 -12.62
CA ASN A 352 -6.39 25.20 -12.79
C ASN A 352 -5.88 23.81 -12.36
N GLU A 353 -4.67 23.76 -11.80
CA GLU A 353 -4.01 22.52 -11.36
C GLU A 353 -3.11 22.77 -10.14
N ILE A 354 -3.22 21.86 -9.17
CA ILE A 354 -2.32 21.70 -8.03
C ILE A 354 -1.87 20.25 -7.99
N ALA A 355 -0.58 20.02 -8.25
CA ALA A 355 0.01 18.69 -8.28
C ALA A 355 0.80 18.38 -7.00
N PHE A 356 0.49 17.28 -6.32
CA PHE A 356 1.33 16.66 -5.30
C PHE A 356 2.21 15.60 -5.94
N VAL A 357 3.53 15.70 -5.74
CA VAL A 357 4.49 14.83 -6.43
C VAL A 357 5.52 14.24 -5.47
N LYS A 358 5.80 12.95 -5.65
CA LYS A 358 6.96 12.25 -5.06
C LYS A 358 7.91 11.86 -6.18
N LEU A 359 9.19 12.18 -6.04
CA LEU A 359 10.24 11.62 -6.88
C LEU A 359 10.77 10.33 -6.29
N LYS A 360 11.37 9.48 -7.11
CA LYS A 360 12.20 8.35 -6.70
C LYS A 360 13.19 8.78 -5.60
N PRO A 361 13.29 8.05 -4.48
CA PRO A 361 14.23 8.39 -3.42
C PRO A 361 15.67 8.09 -3.88
N LYS A 362 16.59 8.99 -3.57
CA LYS A 362 18.05 8.82 -3.71
C LYS A 362 18.66 8.58 -2.33
N SER A 363 19.94 8.22 -2.26
CA SER A 363 20.65 7.98 -0.99
C SER A 363 20.58 9.13 0.02
N ASN A 364 20.31 10.36 -0.44
CA ASN A 364 20.16 11.56 0.41
C ASN A 364 18.70 12.02 0.58
N SER A 365 17.73 11.32 -0.02
CA SER A 365 16.31 11.67 0.06
C SER A 365 15.75 11.36 1.44
N LYS A 366 14.89 12.24 1.91
CA LYS A 366 14.16 12.07 3.16
C LYS A 366 12.76 11.52 2.86
N GLU A 367 12.24 10.72 3.77
CA GLU A 367 10.87 10.16 3.66
C GLU A 367 9.80 11.23 3.41
N TYR A 368 9.98 12.42 4.00
CA TYR A 368 9.07 13.56 3.84
C TYR A 368 9.38 14.48 2.67
N ASP A 369 10.29 14.12 1.76
CA ASP A 369 10.53 14.87 0.54
C ASP A 369 9.27 14.80 -0.34
N VAL A 370 8.66 15.96 -0.60
CA VAL A 370 7.43 16.13 -1.38
C VAL A 370 7.53 17.42 -2.19
N ILE A 371 6.77 17.47 -3.28
CA ILE A 371 6.67 18.61 -4.19
C ILE A 371 5.21 19.03 -4.29
N ALA A 372 4.96 20.34 -4.34
CA ALA A 372 3.72 20.89 -4.88
C ALA A 372 4.03 21.72 -6.12
N ALA A 373 3.51 21.35 -7.28
CA ALA A 373 3.56 22.18 -8.48
C ALA A 373 2.20 22.82 -8.70
N ILE A 374 2.14 24.15 -8.66
CA ILE A 374 0.89 24.91 -8.78
C ILE A 374 0.93 25.67 -10.09
N HIS A 375 -0.02 25.40 -10.97
CA HIS A 375 -0.18 26.16 -12.21
C HIS A 375 -0.56 27.61 -11.88
N ALA A 376 0.09 28.56 -12.52
CA ALA A 376 -0.22 29.98 -12.45
C ALA A 376 -0.95 30.43 -13.72
N ALA A 377 -2.21 30.83 -13.59
CA ALA A 377 -2.96 31.44 -14.71
C ALA A 377 -2.26 32.69 -15.26
N ASP A 378 -1.50 33.38 -14.42
CA ASP A 378 -0.60 34.47 -14.81
C ASP A 378 0.69 34.40 -13.97
N ILE A 379 1.77 33.94 -14.60
CA ILE A 379 3.06 33.80 -13.94
C ILE A 379 3.65 35.14 -13.47
N ASN A 380 3.29 36.26 -14.11
CA ASN A 380 3.77 37.57 -13.67
C ASN A 380 3.06 38.00 -12.38
N LYS A 381 1.75 37.78 -12.27
CA LYS A 381 1.02 37.97 -11.00
C LYS A 381 1.57 37.08 -9.89
N ALA A 382 1.92 35.82 -10.21
CA ALA A 382 2.58 34.93 -9.26
C ALA A 382 3.90 35.51 -8.75
N LYS A 383 4.76 35.97 -9.66
CA LYS A 383 6.04 36.63 -9.32
C LYS A 383 5.86 37.91 -8.49
N GLU A 384 4.87 38.73 -8.82
CA GLU A 384 4.56 39.95 -8.09
C GLU A 384 4.06 39.67 -6.67
N GLY A 385 3.07 38.78 -6.53
CA GLY A 385 2.47 38.41 -5.25
C GLY A 385 3.44 37.68 -4.33
N LEU A 386 4.11 36.63 -4.82
CA LEU A 386 5.16 35.94 -4.06
C LEU A 386 6.33 36.86 -3.76
N GLY A 387 6.73 37.73 -4.71
CA GLY A 387 7.75 38.74 -4.47
C GLY A 387 7.35 39.76 -3.39
N HIS A 388 6.07 40.10 -3.26
CA HIS A 388 5.57 40.89 -2.15
C HIS A 388 5.68 40.12 -0.82
N ILE A 389 5.22 38.88 -0.76
CA ILE A 389 5.32 38.01 0.42
C ILE A 389 6.77 37.89 0.88
N MET A 390 7.70 37.57 -0.02
CA MET A 390 9.11 37.38 0.29
C MET A 390 9.77 38.66 0.83
N ARG A 391 9.43 39.84 0.29
CA ARG A 391 9.88 41.13 0.84
C ARG A 391 9.37 41.36 2.26
N GLN A 392 8.12 41.00 2.54
CA GLN A 392 7.55 41.13 3.89
C GLN A 392 8.20 40.18 4.90
N ILE A 393 8.43 38.93 4.51
CA ILE A 393 9.17 37.95 5.32
C ILE A 393 10.57 38.49 5.61
N LYS A 394 11.34 38.87 4.58
CA LYS A 394 12.71 39.40 4.74
C LYS A 394 12.78 40.62 5.68
N ARG A 395 11.77 41.50 5.64
CA ARG A 395 11.70 42.68 6.52
C ARG A 395 11.45 42.33 7.98
N ARG A 396 10.72 41.24 8.27
CA ARG A 396 10.21 40.91 9.60
C ARG A 396 10.91 39.72 10.26
N THR A 397 11.54 38.85 9.48
CA THR A 397 12.33 37.67 9.91
C THR A 397 13.71 37.60 9.20
N PRO A 398 14.54 38.65 9.27
CA PRO A 398 15.75 38.78 8.43
C PRO A 398 16.83 37.70 8.62
N GLY A 399 16.89 37.03 9.77
CA GLY A 399 17.96 36.06 10.10
C GLY A 399 17.85 34.67 9.45
N LYS A 400 16.79 34.42 8.67
CA LYS A 400 16.44 33.07 8.18
C LYS A 400 16.17 33.00 6.68
N PHE A 401 16.41 34.10 5.97
CA PHE A 401 16.20 34.20 4.54
C PHE A 401 17.37 33.59 3.77
N LYS A 402 17.05 32.71 2.82
CA LYS A 402 18.03 32.08 1.92
C LYS A 402 17.48 32.13 0.50
N GLU A 403 18.12 32.93 -0.33
CA GLU A 403 17.97 32.89 -1.78
C GLU A 403 19.28 32.38 -2.35
N PHE A 404 19.21 31.48 -3.31
CA PHE A 404 20.36 31.09 -4.09
C PHE A 404 19.91 30.75 -5.51
N ASN A 405 20.82 30.91 -6.46
CA ASN A 405 20.58 30.62 -7.87
C ASN A 405 21.12 29.24 -8.22
N HIS A 406 20.38 28.50 -9.03
CA HIS A 406 20.81 27.24 -9.62
C HIS A 406 20.54 27.27 -11.12
N LYS A 407 21.61 27.31 -11.93
CA LYS A 407 21.54 27.32 -13.40
C LYS A 407 20.56 28.36 -13.99
N GLY A 408 20.49 29.55 -13.39
CA GLY A 408 19.61 30.63 -13.85
C GLY A 408 18.22 30.64 -13.22
N TYR A 409 17.90 29.65 -12.37
CA TYR A 409 16.67 29.60 -11.60
C TYR A 409 16.93 30.08 -10.17
N ASP A 410 16.23 31.14 -9.76
CA ASP A 410 16.25 31.58 -8.38
C ASP A 410 15.40 30.66 -7.52
N ILE A 411 15.96 30.25 -6.38
CA ILE A 411 15.30 29.39 -5.41
C ILE A 411 15.10 30.18 -4.12
N TYR A 412 13.83 30.34 -3.76
CA TYR A 412 13.38 31.17 -2.66
C TYR A 412 12.96 30.30 -1.48
N TYR A 413 13.30 30.70 -0.26
CA TYR A 413 12.86 30.01 0.96
C TYR A 413 11.70 30.74 1.64
N MET A 414 10.51 30.13 1.64
CA MET A 414 9.31 30.70 2.23
C MET A 414 9.13 30.22 3.68
N GLU A 415 9.53 31.04 4.65
CA GLU A 415 9.44 30.69 6.06
C GLU A 415 8.05 30.99 6.66
N ILE A 416 7.01 30.33 6.17
CA ILE A 416 5.66 30.39 6.74
C ILE A 416 5.27 28.99 7.22
N ASN A 417 5.17 28.81 8.54
CA ASN A 417 4.83 27.51 9.14
C ASN A 417 3.41 27.09 8.75
N GLY A 418 3.26 25.83 8.35
CA GLY A 418 1.96 25.23 8.05
C GLY A 418 1.24 25.86 6.87
N PHE A 419 1.92 26.67 6.05
CA PHE A 419 1.33 27.44 4.96
C PHE A 419 0.42 26.60 4.06
N PHE A 420 0.91 25.47 3.54
CA PHE A 420 0.12 24.63 2.66
C PHE A 420 -0.97 23.85 3.39
N LYS A 421 -0.72 23.41 4.62
CA LYS A 421 -1.74 22.75 5.46
C LYS A 421 -2.98 23.63 5.62
N LEU A 422 -2.79 24.94 5.79
CA LEU A 422 -3.87 25.91 5.99
C LEU A 422 -4.82 26.04 4.79
N PHE A 423 -4.38 25.66 3.58
CA PHE A 423 -5.12 25.97 2.35
C PHE A 423 -5.43 24.76 1.47
N LEU A 424 -4.60 23.72 1.53
CA LEU A 424 -4.71 22.51 0.71
C LEU A 424 -4.93 21.24 1.56
N GLY A 425 -5.14 21.40 2.86
CA GLY A 425 -5.47 20.32 3.78
C GLY A 425 -4.27 19.46 4.21
N LYS A 426 -4.59 18.33 4.86
CA LYS A 426 -3.60 17.46 5.51
C LYS A 426 -2.61 16.80 4.52
N LEU A 427 -3.01 16.59 3.27
CA LEU A 427 -2.16 15.97 2.24
C LEU A 427 -0.85 16.75 2.05
N PHE A 428 -0.90 18.08 2.12
CA PHE A 428 0.25 18.96 1.97
C PHE A 428 0.89 19.37 3.32
N ARG A 429 0.48 18.75 4.45
CA ARG A 429 1.03 19.05 5.79
C ARG A 429 2.55 18.86 5.86
N LYS A 430 3.10 17.91 5.09
CA LYS A 430 4.54 17.67 5.03
C LYS A 430 5.28 18.84 4.35
N LEU A 431 4.64 19.68 3.53
CA LEU A 431 5.24 20.91 2.97
C LEU A 431 5.27 22.04 4.00
N ASP A 432 6.20 21.97 4.96
CA ASP A 432 6.40 23.00 5.97
C ASP A 432 7.66 23.83 5.66
N LYS A 433 7.50 25.15 5.57
CA LYS A 433 8.55 26.12 5.17
C LYS A 433 9.22 25.73 3.84
N PRO A 434 8.46 25.71 2.73
CA PRO A 434 8.92 25.22 1.46
C PRO A 434 9.98 26.15 0.84
N TYR A 435 10.85 25.56 0.04
CA TYR A 435 11.56 26.28 -1.02
C TYR A 435 10.64 26.35 -2.24
N PHE A 436 10.82 27.36 -3.09
CA PHE A 436 10.13 27.40 -4.38
C PHE A 436 10.95 28.03 -5.51
N THR A 437 10.60 27.69 -6.74
CA THR A 437 11.08 28.33 -7.96
C THR A 437 9.96 28.42 -9.00
N TYR A 438 10.24 29.04 -10.15
CA TYR A 438 9.32 29.15 -11.27
C TYR A 438 9.84 28.33 -12.44
N ILE A 439 9.00 27.47 -13.01
CA ILE A 439 9.31 26.70 -14.23
C ILE A 439 8.12 26.89 -15.17
N GLU A 440 8.34 27.53 -16.32
CA GLU A 440 7.27 27.95 -17.23
C GLU A 440 6.14 28.72 -16.52
N ASP A 441 4.90 28.24 -16.63
CA ASP A 441 3.69 28.74 -15.98
C ASP A 441 3.41 28.08 -14.62
N TYR A 442 4.38 27.37 -14.03
CA TYR A 442 4.23 26.74 -12.70
C TYR A 442 5.10 27.38 -11.63
N VAL A 443 4.56 27.41 -10.41
CA VAL A 443 5.32 27.63 -9.19
C VAL A 443 5.55 26.29 -8.51
N VAL A 444 6.82 25.88 -8.41
CA VAL A 444 7.21 24.56 -7.89
C VAL A 444 7.76 24.72 -6.48
N PHE A 445 7.09 24.12 -5.51
CA PHE A 445 7.45 24.10 -4.10
C PHE A 445 8.02 22.75 -3.69
N ALA A 446 9.02 22.73 -2.82
CA ALA A 446 9.53 21.50 -2.22
C ALA A 446 10.12 21.72 -0.83
N ASN A 447 10.16 20.67 -0.01
CA ASN A 447 10.72 20.72 1.34
C ASN A 447 12.23 20.92 1.39
N THR A 448 12.93 20.47 0.37
CA THR A 448 14.39 20.54 0.31
C THR A 448 14.82 21.19 -0.99
N PRO A 449 15.88 22.02 -0.94
CA PRO A 449 16.35 22.74 -2.12
C PRO A 449 16.96 21.80 -3.17
N SER A 450 17.44 20.62 -2.75
CA SER A 450 17.98 19.58 -3.65
C SER A 450 16.92 19.04 -4.61
N ILE A 451 15.68 18.89 -4.16
CA ILE A 451 14.58 18.46 -5.03
C ILE A 451 14.31 19.49 -6.12
N ILE A 452 14.31 20.79 -5.76
CA ILE A 452 14.10 21.85 -6.75
C ILE A 452 15.24 21.87 -7.77
N MET A 453 16.50 21.75 -7.32
CA MET A 453 17.65 21.65 -8.22
C MET A 453 17.53 20.47 -9.17
N GLU A 454 17.05 19.32 -8.68
CA GLU A 454 16.83 18.13 -9.49
C GLU A 454 15.76 18.34 -10.55
N ILE A 455 14.60 18.90 -10.19
CA ILE A 455 13.54 19.19 -11.17
C ILE A 455 14.05 20.17 -12.22
N VAL A 456 14.76 21.23 -11.81
CA VAL A 456 15.35 22.20 -12.74
C VAL A 456 16.39 21.55 -13.65
N ASP A 457 17.24 20.67 -13.10
CA ASP A 457 18.26 19.95 -13.86
C ASP A 457 17.63 19.06 -14.92
N ASP A 458 16.63 18.27 -14.54
CA ASP A 458 15.90 17.37 -15.42
C ASP A 458 15.10 18.14 -16.48
N TYR A 459 14.44 19.23 -16.09
CA TYR A 459 13.74 20.15 -16.99
C TYR A 459 14.68 20.70 -18.08
N LEU A 460 15.83 21.24 -17.69
CA LEU A 460 16.79 21.87 -18.59
C LEU A 460 17.38 20.91 -19.63
N VAL A 461 17.43 19.61 -19.33
CA VAL A 461 17.96 18.59 -20.26
C VAL A 461 16.86 17.77 -20.94
N GLY A 462 15.58 18.11 -20.74
CA GLY A 462 14.45 17.43 -21.36
C GLY A 462 14.11 16.07 -20.73
N LYS A 463 14.53 15.80 -19.51
CA LYS A 463 14.21 14.58 -18.73
C LYS A 463 12.92 14.74 -17.94
N THR A 464 11.85 15.12 -18.61
CA THR A 464 10.52 15.30 -18.01
C THR A 464 9.55 14.21 -18.44
N LEU A 465 8.43 14.04 -17.72
CA LEU A 465 7.42 13.03 -18.03
C LEU A 465 6.85 13.16 -19.45
N VAL A 466 6.73 14.39 -19.99
CA VAL A 466 6.29 14.59 -21.38
C VAL A 466 7.24 14.00 -22.44
N HIS A 467 8.51 13.79 -22.09
CA HIS A 467 9.50 13.14 -22.95
C HIS A 467 9.65 11.64 -22.68
N ASN A 468 8.91 11.09 -21.71
CA ASN A 468 8.87 9.66 -21.43
C ASN A 468 7.75 9.02 -22.26
N GLU A 469 8.11 8.27 -23.30
CA GLU A 469 7.17 7.65 -24.24
C GLU A 469 6.21 6.66 -23.55
N ASP A 470 6.71 5.84 -22.62
CA ASP A 470 5.91 4.85 -21.90
C ASP A 470 4.87 5.53 -21.01
N PHE A 471 5.28 6.56 -20.26
CA PHE A 471 4.37 7.34 -19.44
C PHE A 471 3.32 8.05 -20.29
N MET A 472 3.72 8.63 -21.43
CA MET A 472 2.79 9.36 -22.29
C MET A 472 1.77 8.43 -22.95
N ALA A 473 2.20 7.26 -23.42
CA ALA A 473 1.31 6.22 -23.95
C ALA A 473 0.31 5.70 -22.91
N PHE A 474 0.70 5.69 -21.63
CA PHE A 474 -0.20 5.39 -20.52
C PHE A 474 -1.16 6.55 -20.22
N ARG A 475 -0.64 7.77 -20.09
CA ARG A 475 -1.41 8.99 -19.79
C ARG A 475 -2.46 9.28 -20.85
N ASP A 476 -2.17 9.04 -22.13
CA ASP A 476 -3.09 9.30 -23.25
C ASP A 476 -4.36 8.43 -23.24
N ARG A 477 -4.45 7.44 -22.33
CA ARG A 477 -5.68 6.65 -22.09
C ARG A 477 -6.66 7.34 -21.14
N PHE A 478 -6.23 8.42 -20.49
CA PHE A 478 -7.01 9.19 -19.52
C PHE A 478 -7.44 10.53 -20.12
N ASP A 479 -8.51 11.10 -19.58
CA ASP A 479 -8.99 12.39 -20.03
C ASP A 479 -8.04 13.53 -19.69
N SER A 480 -7.92 14.47 -20.63
CA SER A 480 -7.10 15.67 -20.45
C SER A 480 -7.71 16.69 -19.47
N LYS A 481 -9.02 16.62 -19.25
CA LYS A 481 -9.76 17.43 -18.28
C LYS A 481 -10.29 16.54 -17.16
N THR A 482 -9.97 16.87 -15.92
CA THR A 482 -10.19 16.01 -14.75
C THR A 482 -10.42 16.82 -13.48
N ASN A 483 -10.91 16.17 -12.43
CA ASN A 483 -10.95 16.74 -11.08
C ASN A 483 -9.83 16.17 -10.20
N ILE A 484 -9.65 14.84 -10.25
CA ILE A 484 -8.60 14.13 -9.52
C ILE A 484 -7.94 13.15 -10.47
N THR A 485 -6.61 13.16 -10.55
CA THR A 485 -5.87 12.13 -11.28
C THR A 485 -4.64 11.72 -10.49
N VAL A 486 -4.37 10.42 -10.44
CA VAL A 486 -3.21 9.84 -9.78
C VAL A 486 -2.50 8.93 -10.77
N PHE A 487 -1.22 9.15 -10.99
CA PHE A 487 -0.34 8.24 -11.71
C PHE A 487 0.77 7.74 -10.80
N VAL A 488 1.03 6.45 -10.87
CA VAL A 488 2.09 5.77 -10.13
C VAL A 488 2.98 5.03 -11.12
N GLN A 489 4.27 5.37 -11.13
CA GLN A 489 5.28 4.61 -11.85
C GLN A 489 5.85 3.54 -10.92
N MET A 490 5.50 2.27 -11.15
CA MET A 490 5.68 1.21 -10.16
C MET A 490 7.16 0.97 -9.79
N ALA A 491 8.08 1.05 -10.74
CA ALA A 491 9.49 0.89 -10.42
C ALA A 491 10.10 2.04 -9.63
N GLN A 492 9.56 3.25 -9.79
CA GLN A 492 10.03 4.41 -9.04
C GLN A 492 9.43 4.41 -7.63
N ILE A 493 8.17 3.99 -7.48
CA ILE A 493 7.51 3.89 -6.17
C ILE A 493 7.99 2.66 -5.37
N TYR A 494 8.44 1.58 -6.03
CA TYR A 494 8.99 0.39 -5.36
C TYR A 494 10.07 0.77 -4.34
N GLN A 495 10.91 1.75 -4.66
CA GLN A 495 11.95 2.21 -3.75
C GLN A 495 11.37 2.91 -2.53
N HIS A 496 10.27 3.67 -2.65
CA HIS A 496 9.58 4.21 -1.49
C HIS A 496 9.01 3.08 -0.61
N LEU A 497 8.36 2.09 -1.23
CA LEU A 497 7.84 0.92 -0.53
C LEU A 497 8.97 0.19 0.20
N PHE A 498 10.13 0.05 -0.43
CA PHE A 498 11.26 -0.66 0.14
C PHE A 498 12.01 0.12 1.23
N TYR A 499 12.32 1.40 1.03
CA TYR A 499 13.13 2.20 1.97
C TYR A 499 12.39 2.67 3.21
N TYR A 500 11.06 2.81 3.14
CA TYR A 500 10.26 3.48 4.17
C TYR A 500 9.26 2.57 4.87
N THR A 501 9.25 1.27 4.58
CA THR A 501 8.50 0.28 5.36
C THR A 501 9.37 -0.35 6.44
N ASP A 502 8.74 -0.98 7.43
CA ASP A 502 9.42 -1.76 8.47
C ASP A 502 10.09 -3.03 7.87
N VAL A 503 10.90 -3.72 8.69
CA VAL A 503 11.70 -4.88 8.22
C VAL A 503 10.82 -6.06 7.80
N GLU A 504 9.72 -6.32 8.49
CA GLU A 504 8.81 -7.44 8.19
C GLU A 504 8.08 -7.19 6.86
N SER A 505 7.57 -5.97 6.68
CA SER A 505 6.97 -5.52 5.41
C SER A 505 7.97 -5.56 4.25
N ARG A 506 9.25 -5.22 4.47
CA ARG A 506 10.30 -5.28 3.43
C ARG A 506 10.54 -6.69 2.92
N GLU A 507 10.60 -7.69 3.80
CA GLU A 507 10.74 -9.08 3.38
C GLU A 507 9.51 -9.56 2.59
N GLY A 508 8.32 -9.12 2.99
CA GLY A 508 7.10 -9.30 2.20
C GLY A 508 7.18 -8.67 0.81
N ILE A 509 7.69 -7.43 0.70
CA ILE A 509 7.89 -6.73 -0.57
C ILE A 509 8.92 -7.45 -1.44
N LYS A 510 10.07 -7.88 -0.88
CA LYS A 510 11.10 -8.66 -1.59
C LYS A 510 10.53 -9.95 -2.14
N LYS A 511 9.82 -10.71 -1.29
CA LYS A 511 9.22 -12.00 -1.68
C LYS A 511 8.21 -11.86 -2.81
N ASN A 512 7.49 -10.73 -2.89
CA ASN A 512 6.47 -10.48 -3.90
C ASN A 512 6.92 -9.51 -5.01
N LYS A 513 8.23 -9.22 -5.10
CA LYS A 513 8.82 -8.25 -6.04
C LYS A 513 8.39 -8.47 -7.48
N GLU A 514 8.43 -9.72 -7.96
CA GLU A 514 8.04 -10.03 -9.34
C GLU A 514 6.58 -9.66 -9.65
N VAL A 515 5.67 -9.86 -8.69
CA VAL A 515 4.25 -9.48 -8.84
C VAL A 515 4.06 -7.98 -8.75
N ILE A 516 4.76 -7.30 -7.83
CA ILE A 516 4.69 -5.83 -7.73
C ILE A 516 5.19 -5.19 -9.03
N MET A 517 6.25 -5.75 -9.61
CA MET A 517 6.91 -5.23 -10.81
C MET A 517 6.28 -5.71 -12.12
N SER A 518 5.32 -6.64 -12.10
CA SER A 518 4.54 -7.00 -13.28
C SER A 518 3.58 -5.88 -13.71
N PHE A 519 3.31 -4.94 -12.81
CA PHE A 519 2.64 -3.68 -13.12
C PHE A 519 3.69 -2.61 -13.42
N THR A 520 3.55 -1.92 -14.55
CA THR A 520 4.48 -0.84 -14.92
C THR A 520 3.95 0.52 -14.48
N HIS A 521 2.66 0.75 -14.72
CA HIS A 521 1.96 1.99 -14.40
C HIS A 521 0.59 1.69 -13.79
N LEU A 522 0.25 2.44 -12.76
CA LEU A 522 -1.11 2.51 -12.24
C LEU A 522 -1.64 3.92 -12.43
N GLY A 523 -2.90 4.03 -12.80
CA GLY A 523 -3.57 5.28 -13.05
C GLY A 523 -4.97 5.25 -12.48
N PHE A 524 -5.38 6.34 -11.85
CA PHE A 524 -6.71 6.54 -11.32
C PHE A 524 -7.18 7.95 -11.66
N GLN A 525 -8.41 8.08 -12.14
CA GLN A 525 -8.99 9.37 -12.51
C GLN A 525 -10.43 9.45 -12.06
N MET A 526 -10.82 10.61 -11.52
CA MET A 526 -12.19 10.99 -11.22
C MET A 526 -12.52 12.29 -11.98
N VAL A 527 -13.57 12.25 -12.78
CA VAL A 527 -14.08 13.39 -13.54
C VAL A 527 -15.52 13.63 -13.09
N SER A 528 -15.81 14.84 -12.59
CA SER A 528 -17.16 15.16 -12.14
C SER A 528 -18.06 15.55 -13.31
N ASP A 529 -19.27 15.02 -13.32
CA ASP A 529 -20.38 15.48 -14.17
C ASP A 529 -21.30 16.50 -13.46
N GLY A 530 -21.02 16.79 -12.18
CA GLY A 530 -21.79 17.69 -11.32
C GLY A 530 -22.74 16.97 -10.34
N GLU A 531 -23.04 15.69 -10.56
CA GLU A 531 -23.87 14.85 -9.69
C GLU A 531 -23.08 13.69 -9.08
N ARG A 532 -22.09 13.18 -9.81
CA ARG A 532 -21.23 12.05 -9.43
C ARG A 532 -19.87 12.15 -10.13
N PHE A 533 -18.96 11.27 -9.77
CA PHE A 533 -17.70 11.09 -10.48
C PHE A 533 -17.81 9.95 -11.47
N GLU A 534 -17.45 10.19 -12.73
CA GLU A 534 -16.99 9.15 -13.64
C GLU A 534 -15.54 8.81 -13.27
N ASN A 535 -15.23 7.51 -13.22
CA ASN A 535 -13.96 7.00 -12.77
C ASN A 535 -13.33 6.09 -13.81
N LEU A 536 -12.01 6.18 -13.90
CA LEU A 536 -11.17 5.25 -14.63
C LEU A 536 -10.01 4.82 -13.75
N ILE A 537 -9.92 3.51 -13.48
CA ILE A 537 -8.73 2.85 -12.95
C ILE A 537 -8.11 2.07 -14.10
N TYR A 538 -6.81 2.23 -14.28
CA TYR A 538 -6.06 1.51 -15.30
C TYR A 538 -4.74 1.04 -14.72
N ALA A 539 -4.41 -0.23 -14.94
CA ALA A 539 -3.16 -0.82 -14.54
C ALA A 539 -2.51 -1.48 -15.76
N ASP A 540 -1.38 -0.95 -16.22
CA ASP A 540 -0.60 -1.61 -17.27
C ASP A 540 0.11 -2.81 -16.66
N HIS A 541 -0.13 -3.95 -17.28
CA HIS A 541 0.39 -5.24 -16.86
C HIS A 541 1.18 -5.88 -17.99
N GLY A 542 2.35 -6.39 -17.68
CA GLY A 542 3.18 -7.08 -18.66
C GLY A 542 4.56 -7.38 -18.11
N ALA A 543 5.29 -8.27 -18.78
CA ALA A 543 6.71 -8.50 -18.52
C ALA A 543 7.53 -7.28 -18.98
N GLY A 544 7.38 -6.17 -18.27
CA GLY A 544 8.21 -4.99 -18.44
C GLY A 544 9.64 -5.36 -18.10
N THR A 545 10.55 -4.99 -19.00
CA THR A 545 12.01 -5.11 -18.97
C THR A 545 12.64 -4.32 -17.81
N TYR A 546 12.22 -4.54 -16.57
CA TYR A 546 12.96 -4.05 -15.43
C TYR A 546 14.14 -4.98 -15.21
N ASN A 547 15.35 -4.43 -15.32
CA ASN A 547 16.56 -5.15 -14.97
C ASN A 547 16.54 -5.39 -13.46
N LEU A 548 16.07 -6.58 -13.05
CA LEU A 548 16.01 -6.99 -11.64
C LEU A 548 17.38 -6.79 -10.95
N GLU A 549 18.48 -6.90 -11.70
CA GLU A 549 19.84 -6.63 -11.20
C GLU A 549 20.04 -5.20 -10.67
N ASP A 550 19.39 -4.18 -11.27
CA ASP A 550 19.52 -2.81 -10.79
C ASP A 550 18.70 -2.59 -9.52
N LEU A 551 17.59 -3.31 -9.37
CA LEU A 551 16.80 -3.34 -8.12
C LEU A 551 17.53 -4.11 -7.02
N ASP A 552 18.22 -5.20 -7.35
CA ASP A 552 19.05 -5.97 -6.40
C ASP A 552 20.21 -5.11 -5.87
N LYS A 553 20.81 -4.26 -6.72
CA LYS A 553 21.79 -3.25 -6.29
C LYS A 553 21.19 -2.21 -5.35
N ILE A 554 19.94 -1.80 -5.59
CA ILE A 554 19.21 -0.84 -4.73
C ILE A 554 18.91 -1.49 -3.36
N GLU A 555 18.43 -2.73 -3.35
CA GLU A 555 18.17 -3.50 -2.13
C GLU A 555 19.45 -3.70 -1.31
N ALA A 556 20.54 -4.12 -1.98
CA ALA A 556 21.86 -4.26 -1.38
C ALA A 556 22.42 -2.94 -0.81
N SER A 557 22.02 -1.78 -1.37
CA SER A 557 22.44 -0.47 -0.88
C SER A 557 21.65 0.01 0.36
N ALA A 558 20.40 -0.42 0.51
CA ALA A 558 19.58 -0.12 1.69
C ALA A 558 19.99 -0.95 2.91
N ASP A 559 20.39 -2.21 2.66
CA ASP A 559 20.85 -3.16 3.66
C ASP A 559 22.27 -2.80 4.19
N GLN A 560 22.85 -1.66 3.79
CA GLN A 560 24.16 -1.21 4.22
C GLN A 560 24.27 -0.70 5.67
N THR A 561 23.26 -0.86 6.53
CA THR A 561 23.49 -0.76 7.99
C THR A 561 23.01 -2.03 8.66
N PHE A 562 23.95 -2.83 9.16
CA PHE A 562 23.74 -4.10 9.85
C PHE A 562 23.11 -3.91 11.25
N ASN A 563 22.37 -2.82 11.48
CA ASN A 563 21.83 -2.43 12.78
C ASN A 563 20.50 -3.15 13.11
N GLY A 564 19.65 -3.43 12.12
CA GLY A 564 18.31 -3.98 12.34
C GLY A 564 18.30 -5.38 12.98
N ASP A 565 19.33 -6.20 12.71
CA ASP A 565 19.43 -7.56 13.26
C ASP A 565 19.75 -7.57 14.77
N PHE A 566 20.37 -6.51 15.29
CA PHE A 566 20.75 -6.40 16.70
C PHE A 566 19.61 -5.91 17.58
N GLU A 567 18.83 -4.95 17.10
CA GLU A 567 17.64 -4.45 17.80
C GLU A 567 16.59 -5.54 18.01
N GLN A 568 16.55 -6.55 17.12
CA GLN A 568 15.61 -7.67 17.17
C GLN A 568 16.19 -8.96 17.77
N LEU A 569 17.46 -8.95 18.20
CA LEU A 569 18.15 -10.09 18.80
C LEU A 569 18.06 -11.40 17.99
N LYS A 570 17.96 -11.32 16.66
CA LYS A 570 17.78 -12.47 15.75
C LYS A 570 18.93 -13.49 15.81
N PHE A 571 20.07 -13.09 16.37
CA PHE A 571 21.24 -13.93 16.59
C PHE A 571 21.16 -14.81 17.84
N LYS A 572 20.10 -14.68 18.67
CA LYS A 572 19.98 -15.44 19.91
C LYS A 572 19.93 -16.94 19.66
N VAL A 573 20.75 -17.68 20.41
CA VAL A 573 20.70 -19.15 20.39
C VAL A 573 19.45 -19.59 21.15
N VAL A 574 18.52 -20.24 20.44
CA VAL A 574 17.33 -20.85 21.03
C VAL A 574 17.58 -22.35 21.21
N ILE A 575 17.45 -22.82 22.44
CA ILE A 575 17.54 -24.25 22.76
C ILE A 575 16.15 -24.86 22.59
N SER A 576 16.01 -25.75 21.61
CA SER A 576 14.77 -26.50 21.38
C SER A 576 15.10 -27.83 20.69
N PRO A 577 14.55 -28.97 21.15
CA PRO A 577 13.72 -29.15 22.35
C PRO A 577 14.49 -28.92 23.67
N GLU A 578 13.80 -28.96 24.81
CA GLU A 578 14.44 -28.75 26.13
C GLU A 578 15.60 -29.74 26.35
N PRO A 579 16.75 -29.27 26.88
CA PRO A 579 17.93 -30.10 27.03
C PRO A 579 17.76 -31.10 28.18
N GLU A 580 18.19 -32.35 27.98
CA GLU A 580 18.15 -33.39 29.03
C GLU A 580 18.99 -33.02 30.27
N ASN A 581 20.08 -32.25 30.07
CA ASN A 581 20.90 -31.70 31.14
C ASN A 581 20.82 -30.16 31.13
N PRO A 582 20.19 -29.54 32.14
CA PRO A 582 20.02 -28.09 32.19
C PRO A 582 21.31 -27.33 32.52
N ASP A 583 22.35 -28.00 33.02
CA ASP A 583 23.63 -27.38 33.39
C ASP A 583 24.82 -28.12 32.75
N GLY A 584 25.50 -27.48 31.80
CA GLY A 584 26.63 -28.09 31.10
C GLY A 584 26.81 -27.63 29.65
N PRO A 585 27.77 -28.18 28.91
CA PRO A 585 28.00 -27.79 27.53
C PRO A 585 26.85 -28.26 26.61
N PHE A 586 26.51 -27.45 25.61
CA PHE A 586 25.59 -27.83 24.54
C PHE A 586 26.23 -27.69 23.17
N LYS A 587 25.71 -28.45 22.21
CA LYS A 587 25.95 -28.29 20.77
C LYS A 587 24.63 -28.42 20.03
N LEU A 588 24.43 -27.55 19.04
CA LEU A 588 23.35 -27.61 18.07
C LEU A 588 23.98 -27.85 16.70
N TYR A 589 23.27 -28.56 15.82
CA TYR A 589 23.73 -28.91 14.48
C TYR A 589 22.78 -28.36 13.41
N PHE A 590 23.28 -28.18 12.19
CA PHE A 590 22.46 -27.81 11.04
C PHE A 590 21.69 -29.01 10.48
N ASP A 591 22.29 -30.20 10.57
CA ASP A 591 21.78 -31.45 10.05
C ASP A 591 21.49 -32.49 11.15
N GLU A 592 20.59 -33.43 10.85
CA GLU A 592 20.21 -34.54 11.75
C GLU A 592 21.34 -35.57 11.94
N GLU A 593 22.33 -35.59 11.05
CA GLU A 593 23.50 -36.49 11.13
C GLU A 593 24.61 -35.94 12.05
N GLU A 594 24.38 -34.78 12.68
CA GLU A 594 25.30 -34.08 13.59
C GLU A 594 26.69 -33.78 12.99
N THR A 595 26.74 -33.58 11.67
CA THR A 595 28.01 -33.38 10.95
C THR A 595 28.48 -31.92 10.97
N GLN A 596 27.57 -30.95 10.99
CA GLN A 596 27.89 -29.53 10.96
C GLN A 596 27.33 -28.79 12.19
N ILE A 597 28.23 -28.28 13.04
CA ILE A 597 27.86 -27.54 14.25
C ILE A 597 27.25 -26.19 13.85
N LYS A 598 26.05 -25.90 14.36
CA LYS A 598 25.35 -24.62 14.24
C LYS A 598 25.68 -23.66 15.39
N ALA A 599 25.70 -24.18 16.62
CA ALA A 599 26.07 -23.40 17.80
C ALA A 599 26.63 -24.28 18.92
N GLU A 600 27.49 -23.71 19.76
CA GLU A 600 28.00 -24.36 20.96
C GLU A 600 28.14 -23.37 22.12
N GLY A 601 28.07 -23.86 23.35
CA GLY A 601 28.21 -23.01 24.54
C GLY A 601 27.96 -23.78 25.82
N MET A 602 27.65 -23.04 26.90
CA MET A 602 27.26 -23.60 28.19
C MET A 602 25.80 -23.28 28.47
N LEU A 603 25.14 -24.18 29.18
CA LEU A 603 23.80 -24.00 29.74
C LEU A 603 23.90 -23.81 31.24
N LYS A 604 22.98 -23.00 31.76
CA LYS A 604 22.65 -22.88 33.18
C LYS A 604 21.13 -22.82 33.28
N ASN A 605 20.52 -23.68 34.11
CA ASN A 605 19.05 -23.80 34.21
C ASN A 605 18.32 -23.98 32.86
N GLY A 606 18.92 -24.74 31.94
CA GLY A 606 18.36 -25.04 30.61
C GLY A 606 18.48 -23.90 29.59
N LYS A 607 19.12 -22.78 29.96
CA LYS A 607 19.29 -21.60 29.10
C LYS A 607 20.76 -21.30 28.81
N PRO A 608 21.10 -20.70 27.65
CA PRO A 608 22.47 -20.30 27.33
C PRO A 608 23.09 -19.42 28.43
N HIS A 609 24.34 -19.71 28.80
CA HIS A 609 25.08 -18.96 29.82
C HIS A 609 26.57 -18.91 29.47
N GLY A 610 27.22 -17.78 29.74
CA GLY A 610 28.58 -17.51 29.32
C GLY A 610 28.73 -17.33 27.81
N LEU A 611 29.95 -17.51 27.31
CA LEU A 611 30.27 -17.31 25.89
C LEU A 611 29.74 -18.46 25.04
N CYS A 612 28.79 -18.18 24.16
CA CYS A 612 28.30 -19.09 23.14
C CYS A 612 28.82 -18.68 21.76
N ARG A 613 29.10 -19.65 20.90
CA ARG A 613 29.54 -19.44 19.51
C ARG A 613 28.53 -20.02 18.55
N SER A 614 28.29 -19.32 17.46
CA SER A 614 27.52 -19.82 16.33
C SER A 614 28.39 -19.89 15.09
N TYR A 615 28.01 -20.73 14.13
CA TYR A 615 28.78 -21.01 12.93
C TYR A 615 27.92 -20.80 11.68
N TYR A 616 28.59 -20.60 10.54
CA TYR A 616 28.01 -20.74 9.21
C TYR A 616 28.03 -22.21 8.79
N GLU A 617 27.23 -22.59 7.79
CA GLU A 617 27.28 -23.95 7.19
C GLU A 617 28.65 -24.29 6.58
N SER A 618 29.44 -23.26 6.21
CA SER A 618 30.84 -23.39 5.80
C SER A 618 31.76 -23.92 6.91
N GLY A 619 31.31 -23.88 8.17
CA GLY A 619 32.10 -24.20 9.37
C GLY A 619 32.86 -23.00 9.96
N ASN A 620 32.82 -21.82 9.32
CA ASN A 620 33.38 -20.60 9.88
C ASN A 620 32.53 -20.08 11.03
N ILE A 621 33.14 -19.36 11.99
CA ILE A 621 32.40 -18.76 13.12
C ILE A 621 31.57 -17.61 12.58
N SER A 622 30.27 -17.58 12.87
CA SER A 622 29.38 -16.46 12.53
C SER A 622 29.25 -15.45 13.67
N SER A 623 29.21 -15.93 14.91
CA SER A 623 29.10 -15.05 16.09
C SER A 623 29.73 -15.65 17.36
N SER A 624 30.10 -14.76 18.28
CA SER A 624 30.51 -15.05 19.65
C SER A 624 29.75 -14.10 20.57
N VAL A 625 28.87 -14.62 21.42
CA VAL A 625 27.90 -13.84 22.20
C VAL A 625 27.91 -14.30 23.65
N ASN A 626 27.98 -13.36 24.60
CA ASN A 626 27.85 -13.67 26.02
C ASN A 626 26.40 -13.66 26.49
N TYR A 627 26.03 -14.68 27.24
CA TYR A 627 24.71 -14.84 27.83
C TYR A 627 24.78 -14.93 29.35
N ASP A 628 23.72 -14.46 30.01
CA ASP A 628 23.39 -14.77 31.38
C ASP A 628 21.98 -15.39 31.44
N GLU A 629 21.92 -16.73 31.53
CA GLU A 629 20.67 -17.50 31.63
C GLU A 629 19.63 -17.14 30.53
N GLY A 630 20.10 -17.08 29.27
CA GLY A 630 19.30 -16.84 28.06
C GLY A 630 19.13 -15.37 27.68
N VAL A 631 19.60 -14.45 28.53
CA VAL A 631 19.65 -13.00 28.26
C VAL A 631 21.04 -12.65 27.75
N VAL A 632 21.16 -11.87 26.68
CA VAL A 632 22.45 -11.41 26.16
C VAL A 632 22.98 -10.35 27.12
N ASN A 633 24.15 -10.61 27.69
CA ASN A 633 24.78 -9.72 28.66
C ASN A 633 26.30 -9.77 28.50
N GLY A 634 26.90 -8.61 28.22
CA GLY A 634 28.30 -8.44 27.84
C GLY A 634 28.51 -8.41 26.32
N SER A 635 29.75 -8.69 25.90
CA SER A 635 30.17 -8.49 24.52
C SER A 635 29.59 -9.52 23.54
N ALA A 636 29.24 -9.03 22.35
CA ALA A 636 28.89 -9.81 21.17
C ALA A 636 29.73 -9.38 19.96
N THR A 637 30.29 -10.36 19.26
CA THR A 637 31.11 -10.15 18.06
C THR A 637 30.61 -11.03 16.93
N PHE A 638 30.50 -10.45 15.74
CA PHE A 638 30.02 -11.10 14.53
C PHE A 638 31.12 -11.06 13.47
N TYR A 639 31.17 -12.09 12.64
CA TYR A 639 32.24 -12.29 11.67
C TYR A 639 31.65 -12.47 10.27
N TYR A 640 32.45 -12.16 9.26
CA TYR A 640 32.16 -12.56 7.88
C TYR A 640 32.42 -14.05 7.70
N ASP A 641 31.72 -14.66 6.75
CA ASP A 641 31.94 -16.06 6.36
C ASP A 641 33.22 -16.18 5.51
N ASN A 642 34.37 -16.05 6.16
CA ASN A 642 35.68 -16.24 5.55
C ASN A 642 36.67 -16.89 6.51
N GLU A 643 37.68 -17.54 5.94
CA GLU A 643 38.70 -18.28 6.70
C GLU A 643 39.51 -17.37 7.65
N THR A 644 39.61 -16.09 7.32
CA THR A 644 40.36 -15.08 8.09
C THR A 644 39.61 -14.55 9.31
N ARG A 645 38.33 -14.92 9.50
CA ARG A 645 37.47 -14.46 10.60
C ARG A 645 37.47 -12.95 10.76
N THR A 646 37.32 -12.23 9.65
CA THR A 646 37.24 -10.77 9.71
C THR A 646 35.96 -10.38 10.43
N ILE A 647 36.08 -9.47 11.41
CA ILE A 647 34.95 -9.00 12.20
C ILE A 647 34.02 -8.21 11.29
N LYS A 648 32.72 -8.51 11.36
CA LYS A 648 31.63 -7.77 10.71
C LYS A 648 31.04 -6.71 11.65
N ALA A 649 30.81 -7.07 12.91
CA ALA A 649 30.28 -6.15 13.91
C ALA A 649 30.73 -6.50 15.33
N LYS A 650 30.75 -5.48 16.21
CA LYS A 650 31.00 -5.59 17.65
C LYS A 650 30.05 -4.70 18.42
N VAL A 651 29.49 -5.22 19.49
CA VAL A 651 28.51 -4.53 20.32
C VAL A 651 28.52 -5.12 21.73
N ASP A 652 28.20 -4.31 22.73
CA ASP A 652 28.04 -4.73 24.11
C ASP A 652 26.56 -4.62 24.50
N PHE A 653 26.10 -5.56 25.33
CA PHE A 653 24.72 -5.61 25.81
C PHE A 653 24.66 -5.60 27.33
N GLU A 654 23.60 -5.00 27.88
CA GLU A 654 23.14 -5.17 29.26
C GLU A 654 21.66 -5.52 29.21
N GLU A 655 21.29 -6.66 29.79
CA GLU A 655 19.91 -7.17 29.79
C GLU A 655 19.20 -7.11 28.41
N ASP A 656 19.81 -7.71 27.38
CA ASP A 656 19.30 -7.72 26.00
C ASP A 656 19.28 -6.35 25.27
N GLN A 657 19.69 -5.27 25.92
CA GLN A 657 19.76 -3.93 25.34
C GLN A 657 21.19 -3.58 24.94
N ILE A 658 21.35 -2.97 23.76
CA ILE A 658 22.65 -2.47 23.33
C ILE A 658 23.07 -1.32 24.25
N ILE A 659 24.31 -1.40 24.74
CA ILE A 659 24.94 -0.34 25.52
C ILE A 659 26.20 0.19 24.83
N ASP A 660 26.61 1.38 25.26
CA ASP A 660 27.85 2.05 24.85
C ASP A 660 27.97 2.31 23.34
N VAL A 661 28.69 1.46 22.60
CA VAL A 661 29.09 1.75 21.22
C VAL A 661 29.00 0.51 20.34
N TYR A 662 28.18 0.62 19.30
CA TYR A 662 28.12 -0.29 18.17
C TYR A 662 29.22 0.01 17.15
N TYR A 663 29.91 -1.02 16.68
CA TYR A 663 30.88 -0.96 15.60
C TYR A 663 30.50 -1.92 14.47
N GLU A 664 30.62 -1.43 13.23
CA GLU A 664 30.48 -2.24 12.01
C GLU A 664 31.75 -2.07 11.16
N PHE A 665 32.13 -3.12 10.45
CA PHE A 665 33.35 -3.16 9.62
C PHE A 665 33.03 -3.74 8.24
N TYR A 666 33.78 -3.33 7.23
CA TYR A 666 33.81 -3.97 5.93
C TYR A 666 34.66 -5.25 5.99
N GLU A 667 34.52 -6.13 5.00
CA GLU A 667 35.29 -7.38 4.93
C GLU A 667 36.81 -7.14 4.82
N ASN A 668 37.23 -6.01 4.26
CA ASN A 668 38.64 -5.59 4.24
C ASN A 668 39.16 -5.16 5.64
N GLY A 669 38.33 -5.21 6.68
CA GLY A 669 38.64 -4.84 8.06
C GLY A 669 38.57 -3.34 8.37
N SER A 670 38.33 -2.51 7.36
CA SER A 670 38.10 -1.07 7.58
C SER A 670 36.78 -0.86 8.31
N ARG A 671 36.73 0.17 9.17
CA ARG A 671 35.52 0.50 9.92
C ARG A 671 34.48 1.06 8.96
N LYS A 672 33.25 0.56 9.05
CA LYS A 672 32.08 0.98 8.29
C LYS A 672 31.18 1.92 9.10
N ALA A 673 30.95 1.60 10.37
CA ALA A 673 30.16 2.43 11.27
C ALA A 673 30.69 2.42 12.72
N LYS A 674 30.40 3.50 13.44
CA LYS A 674 30.55 3.64 14.89
C LYS A 674 29.39 4.46 15.42
N ILE A 675 28.54 3.88 16.27
CA ILE A 675 27.30 4.51 16.74
C ILE A 675 27.22 4.35 18.25
N ASN A 676 26.99 5.45 18.98
CA ASN A 676 26.74 5.40 20.41
C ASN A 676 25.28 5.03 20.71
N TYR A 677 25.07 4.28 21.78
CA TYR A 677 23.77 3.82 22.28
C TYR A 677 23.57 4.21 23.75
N ASP A 678 22.30 4.42 24.11
CA ASP A 678 21.80 4.62 25.47
C ASP A 678 20.40 4.00 25.54
N ASP A 679 20.11 3.21 26.58
CA ASP A 679 18.85 2.46 26.76
C ASP A 679 18.38 1.69 25.50
N GLY A 680 19.30 1.01 24.81
CA GLY A 680 19.01 0.22 23.61
C GLY A 680 18.71 1.03 22.33
N LEU A 681 18.76 2.36 22.39
CA LEU A 681 18.54 3.24 21.24
C LEU A 681 19.83 4.00 20.88
N PRO A 682 20.04 4.34 19.59
CA PRO A 682 21.13 5.24 19.22
C PRO A 682 21.03 6.59 19.96
N ASP A 683 22.02 6.93 20.76
CA ASP A 683 22.10 8.21 21.47
C ASP A 683 23.55 8.69 21.55
N GLY A 684 23.79 9.95 21.19
CA GLY A 684 25.12 10.51 21.12
C GLY A 684 25.73 10.41 19.73
N ARG A 685 27.04 10.20 19.61
CA ARG A 685 27.76 10.39 18.34
C ARG A 685 27.64 9.20 17.41
N ALA A 686 27.47 9.47 16.12
CA ALA A 686 27.49 8.45 15.08
C ALA A 686 28.42 8.85 13.92
N GLU A 687 29.19 7.89 13.43
CA GLU A 687 30.19 8.03 12.39
C GLU A 687 30.06 6.88 11.38
N TYR A 688 30.09 7.21 10.10
CA TYR A 688 30.04 6.26 8.99
C TYR A 688 31.20 6.53 8.05
N TYR A 689 31.70 5.49 7.41
CA TYR A 689 32.97 5.50 6.68
C TYR A 689 32.83 4.78 5.34
N TYR A 690 33.61 5.22 4.36
CA TYR A 690 33.85 4.47 3.12
C TYR A 690 34.72 3.24 3.40
N ASP A 691 34.73 2.27 2.50
CA ASP A 691 35.60 1.07 2.57
C ASP A 691 37.10 1.40 2.46
N SER A 692 37.43 2.58 1.92
CA SER A 692 38.76 3.20 1.99
C SER A 692 39.15 3.67 3.40
N GLY A 693 38.21 3.67 4.36
CA GLY A 693 38.39 4.12 5.73
C GLY A 693 38.19 5.63 5.92
N ASN A 694 37.92 6.37 4.86
CA ASN A 694 37.64 7.80 4.94
C ASN A 694 36.27 8.05 5.56
N LEU A 695 36.19 9.07 6.43
CA LEU A 695 34.93 9.46 7.06
C LEU A 695 33.95 9.91 5.98
N MET A 696 32.77 9.30 5.94
CA MET A 696 31.70 9.59 5.00
C MET A 696 30.66 10.49 5.64
N ILE A 697 30.23 10.15 6.86
CA ILE A 697 29.17 10.87 7.57
C ILE A 697 29.51 10.94 9.05
N ILE A 698 29.20 12.06 9.68
CA ILE A 698 29.24 12.18 11.13
C ILE A 698 28.12 13.06 11.67
N GLY A 699 27.50 12.63 12.76
CA GLY A 699 26.47 13.41 13.43
C GLY A 699 26.19 12.91 14.82
N LYS A 700 24.99 13.24 15.31
CA LYS A 700 24.50 12.78 16.60
C LYS A 700 23.09 12.23 16.50
N PHE A 701 22.78 11.25 17.33
CA PHE A 701 21.44 10.80 17.66
C PHE A 701 21.04 11.28 19.06
N ASP A 702 19.74 11.24 19.33
CA ASP A 702 19.07 11.53 20.60
C ASP A 702 17.84 10.64 20.63
N LYS A 703 17.85 9.62 21.48
CA LYS A 703 16.78 8.60 21.58
C LYS A 703 16.36 8.03 20.22
N GLY A 704 17.31 7.56 19.43
CA GLY A 704 17.12 6.96 18.11
C GLY A 704 16.90 7.96 16.97
N LYS A 705 16.72 9.26 17.26
CA LYS A 705 16.45 10.28 16.24
C LYS A 705 17.69 11.13 15.95
N LYS A 706 17.96 11.39 14.67
CA LYS A 706 19.07 12.26 14.24
C LYS A 706 18.92 13.65 14.86
N LYS A 707 19.94 14.12 15.60
CA LYS A 707 19.98 15.43 16.27
C LYS A 707 21.15 16.28 15.82
N GLY A 708 20.88 17.57 15.65
CA GLY A 708 21.91 18.55 15.30
C GLY A 708 22.44 18.39 13.88
N LYS A 709 23.68 18.84 13.66
CA LYS A 709 24.28 18.89 12.32
C LYS A 709 24.98 17.58 12.01
N TRP A 710 24.55 17.00 10.91
CA TRP A 710 25.24 15.91 10.25
C TRP A 710 26.17 16.51 9.19
N LYS A 711 27.43 16.11 9.23
CA LYS A 711 28.45 16.50 8.25
C LYS A 711 28.66 15.32 7.31
N PHE A 712 28.73 15.62 6.03
CA PHE A 712 28.96 14.65 4.97
C PHE A 712 30.27 15.01 4.30
N TYR A 713 31.02 13.99 3.91
CA TYR A 713 32.31 14.14 3.28
C TYR A 713 32.32 13.27 2.03
N THR A 714 32.97 13.76 0.97
CA THR A 714 33.30 12.92 -0.18
C THR A 714 34.35 11.90 0.21
N GLU A 715 34.54 10.88 -0.62
CA GLU A 715 35.59 9.89 -0.40
C GLU A 715 37.00 10.49 -0.38
N SER A 716 37.22 11.62 -1.09
CA SER A 716 38.46 12.38 -1.03
C SER A 716 38.61 13.24 0.24
N GLY A 717 37.69 13.14 1.20
CA GLY A 717 37.68 13.89 2.45
C GLY A 717 37.19 15.34 2.36
N GLN A 718 36.64 15.76 1.21
CA GLN A 718 36.10 17.11 1.09
C GLN A 718 34.74 17.19 1.78
N LEU A 719 34.61 18.12 2.73
CA LEU A 719 33.34 18.39 3.39
C LEU A 719 32.32 18.89 2.35
N TYR A 720 31.16 18.25 2.30
CA TYR A 720 29.99 18.74 1.60
C TYR A 720 29.46 19.98 2.36
N ASP A 721 30.03 21.16 2.11
CA ASP A 721 29.64 22.37 2.83
C ASP A 721 28.35 22.95 2.25
N LYS A 722 27.25 22.77 2.99
CA LYS A 722 26.17 23.76 3.04
C LYS A 722 25.86 24.12 4.49
N GLN A 723 26.63 25.06 5.02
CA GLN A 723 26.35 25.68 6.30
C GLN A 723 25.00 26.43 6.34
N LYS A 724 24.16 25.95 7.26
CA LYS A 724 23.57 26.65 8.43
C LYS A 724 22.22 27.37 8.34
N ASN A 725 21.48 27.17 9.44
CA ASN A 725 20.34 27.88 10.03
C ASN A 725 18.96 27.41 9.51
N HIS A 726 17.98 27.04 10.32
CA HIS A 726 17.83 27.07 11.78
C HIS A 726 16.90 25.94 12.24
#